data_AF-A0A2A5FTW1-F1
#
_entry.id   AF-A0A2A5FTW1-F1
#
_cell.length_a   1.000
_cell.length_b   1.000
_cell.length_c   1.000
_cell.angle_alpha   90.00
_cell.angle_beta   90.00
_cell.angle_gamma   90.00
#
_symmetry.space_group_name_H-M   'P 1'
#
loop_
_entity.id
_entity.type
_entity.pdbx_description
1 polymer ?
#
loop_
_entity_poly.entity_id
_entity_poly.type
_entity_poly.pdbx_seq_one_letter_code
_entity_poly.pdbx_strand_id
1 'polypeptide(L)'
;MRKHCGDIKALLFAIGLIILFNPIYAQNVGINGTGAAPDTKAMLDVVSTTRGLLIPRMNQVQRDAILTPTTSLLIYQTDATPGYYYYDGGAWVRLFSGSESSDWSLSGNAGIVAGNFLGPTNSADLNLRTNNVERMSVEANGDVIMDATTLFIDASANRIGMGITTPQRQLHLHGSTTFNYLHITNSSTGSTTTDGMDVGVVSGEGRLFLRENADLAFYTNSTERVTIKNTGLLHVTITDNFVTAVTDMLNFNREASPSAPAAGIGTGITFGIEDAGGVEEQASIDVLLDDVTNLSEDATITFNVNQGGTISEIMRIDGTDGVVGIGTSTPSSTRKLQVYKNSNANKYVIHGDAHQTSLVDYQNVAVFGFAEGASASWGYATGLMGIGHQANSWKAIGVYAGLGTGPATIPSSDAALYSDAASLGYSGIFMNGNMGIGDFTPAAMLTVGSGDLFQVNSSGNLVKINNVTYSWPAAQGAAGQVLQNNGSGTLTWAADGAGVTSVTASNGLTSSGGATPDITLGGALGAATTITHGGNNMVFNLDGLGDFDIQDFGVSAFFVGDNGRVGIGDNVPFQQMEIKGGTTAWTLGGDDVGVDNLYLEDLSGADVDGGVGGSISFSGPGNGGAGARRHAAIAGVQETAETDFVGLAFYTHNDGTSFNDMQESVRISHDGKLGIGTTGPLGNLDVRGTANTKVLQTQTNTGEVFFAGGNGGAVLMGGWSAGDNGGQCGKNENPH
;
A
#
# COMPACT_ATOMS: atom_id res chain seq x y z
N MET A 1 -4.64 -129.62 -98.02
CA MET A 1 -5.05 -128.68 -96.95
C MET A 1 -4.01 -128.68 -95.81
N ARG A 2 -2.75 -128.36 -96.15
CA ARG A 2 -1.57 -128.44 -95.26
C ARG A 2 -0.64 -127.30 -95.67
N LYS A 3 -0.71 -126.11 -95.02
CA LYS A 3 0.29 -125.03 -95.23
C LYS A 3 0.31 -123.84 -94.26
N HIS A 4 -0.65 -123.64 -93.34
CA HIS A 4 -0.79 -122.36 -92.59
C HIS A 4 -0.79 -122.44 -91.05
N CYS A 5 -0.47 -123.59 -90.44
CA CYS A 5 -0.45 -123.72 -88.97
C CYS A 5 0.94 -123.44 -88.34
N GLY A 6 2.03 -123.52 -89.12
CA GLY A 6 3.37 -123.17 -88.65
C GLY A 6 3.54 -121.66 -88.47
N ASP A 7 3.06 -120.88 -89.44
CA ASP A 7 3.24 -119.43 -89.50
C ASP A 7 2.55 -118.70 -88.33
N ILE A 8 1.40 -119.19 -87.87
CA ILE A 8 0.69 -118.63 -86.70
C ILE A 8 1.51 -118.79 -85.41
N LYS A 9 2.27 -119.87 -85.24
CA LYS A 9 3.13 -120.05 -84.06
C LYS A 9 4.37 -119.15 -84.12
N ALA A 10 4.95 -118.97 -85.31
CA ALA A 10 6.05 -118.03 -85.51
C ALA A 10 5.59 -116.57 -85.30
N LEU A 11 4.39 -116.20 -85.77
CA LEU A 11 3.81 -114.88 -85.59
C LEU A 11 3.43 -114.60 -84.12
N LEU A 12 2.83 -115.56 -83.42
CA LEU A 12 2.57 -115.44 -81.97
C LEU A 12 3.85 -115.35 -81.14
N PHE A 13 4.90 -116.09 -81.52
CA PHE A 13 6.20 -115.99 -80.86
C PHE A 13 6.88 -114.64 -81.13
N ALA A 14 6.80 -114.11 -82.36
CA ALA A 14 7.34 -112.80 -82.71
C ALA A 14 6.59 -111.64 -82.03
N ILE A 15 5.24 -111.71 -81.97
CA ILE A 15 4.42 -110.73 -81.25
C ILE A 15 4.70 -110.81 -79.73
N GLY A 16 4.83 -112.01 -79.16
CA GLY A 16 5.23 -112.21 -77.77
C GLY A 16 6.63 -111.66 -77.47
N LEU A 17 7.57 -111.80 -78.39
CA LEU A 17 8.94 -111.30 -78.25
C LEU A 17 9.02 -109.76 -78.34
N ILE A 18 8.14 -109.12 -79.12
CA ILE A 18 8.06 -107.65 -79.25
C ILE A 18 7.37 -107.00 -78.03
N ILE A 19 6.42 -107.69 -77.39
CA ILE A 19 5.76 -107.19 -76.16
C ILE A 19 6.70 -107.17 -74.94
N LEU A 20 7.80 -107.91 -74.98
CA LEU A 20 8.82 -107.97 -73.91
C LEU A 20 9.82 -106.79 -73.89
N PHE A 21 9.75 -105.85 -74.84
CA PHE A 21 10.65 -104.68 -74.93
C PHE A 21 9.94 -103.34 -74.71
N ASN A 22 9.14 -103.23 -73.65
CA ASN A 22 8.77 -101.92 -73.13
C ASN A 22 9.94 -101.34 -72.30
N PRO A 23 10.50 -100.17 -72.66
CA PRO A 23 11.46 -99.50 -71.78
C PRO A 23 10.75 -99.07 -70.49
N ILE A 24 11.10 -99.71 -69.37
CA ILE A 24 10.63 -99.31 -68.04
C ILE A 24 11.39 -98.05 -67.64
N TYR A 25 10.79 -96.89 -67.87
CA TYR A 25 11.30 -95.63 -67.35
C TYR A 25 11.00 -95.52 -65.86
N ALA A 26 11.96 -95.89 -65.01
CA ALA A 26 11.96 -95.48 -63.61
C ALA A 26 12.17 -93.96 -63.57
N GLN A 27 11.06 -93.22 -63.42
CA GLN A 27 11.03 -91.75 -63.48
C GLN A 27 11.23 -91.07 -62.12
N ASN A 28 11.50 -91.86 -61.07
CA ASN A 28 11.92 -91.41 -59.75
C ASN A 28 12.73 -92.50 -59.02
N VAL A 29 13.55 -92.08 -58.04
CA VAL A 29 14.40 -92.94 -57.21
C VAL A 29 13.89 -92.91 -55.77
N GLY A 30 13.63 -94.08 -55.18
CA GLY A 30 13.23 -94.21 -53.78
C GLY A 30 14.31 -94.90 -52.95
N ILE A 31 14.67 -94.31 -51.82
CA ILE A 31 15.58 -94.87 -50.82
C ILE A 31 14.84 -94.94 -49.49
N ASN A 32 14.11 -96.04 -49.27
CA ASN A 32 13.34 -96.28 -48.06
C ASN A 32 13.48 -97.73 -47.58
N GLY A 33 13.20 -97.97 -46.31
CA GLY A 33 13.28 -99.29 -45.69
C GLY A 33 12.04 -100.18 -45.88
N THR A 34 11.01 -99.68 -46.56
CA THR A 34 9.67 -100.32 -46.63
C THR A 34 9.30 -100.84 -48.02
N GLY A 35 10.06 -100.50 -49.06
CA GLY A 35 9.72 -100.80 -50.45
C GLY A 35 8.56 -99.96 -50.98
N ALA A 36 8.18 -98.87 -50.30
CA ALA A 36 7.15 -97.96 -50.78
C ALA A 36 7.58 -97.32 -52.11
N ALA A 37 6.62 -97.11 -53.02
CA ALA A 37 6.87 -96.38 -54.25
C ALA A 37 7.36 -94.96 -53.92
N PRO A 38 8.37 -94.42 -54.63
CA PRO A 38 8.86 -93.07 -54.38
C PRO A 38 7.76 -92.06 -54.73
N ASP A 39 7.64 -90.96 -53.97
CA ASP A 39 6.60 -89.96 -54.24
C ASP A 39 6.63 -89.49 -55.71
N THR A 40 5.47 -89.43 -56.33
CA THR A 40 5.30 -89.04 -57.75
C THR A 40 5.75 -87.60 -58.07
N LYS A 41 6.01 -86.78 -57.06
CA LYS A 41 6.53 -85.41 -57.17
C LYS A 41 8.04 -85.31 -56.90
N ALA A 42 8.67 -86.36 -56.38
CA ALA A 42 10.08 -86.39 -56.05
C ALA A 42 10.87 -87.19 -57.11
N MET A 43 11.98 -86.63 -57.61
CA MET A 43 12.95 -87.40 -58.41
C MET A 43 13.84 -88.28 -57.51
N LEU A 44 14.07 -87.86 -56.27
CA LEU A 44 14.71 -88.64 -55.20
C LEU A 44 13.86 -88.50 -53.93
N ASP A 45 13.30 -89.61 -53.46
CA ASP A 45 12.54 -89.72 -52.22
C ASP A 45 13.35 -90.55 -51.21
N VAL A 46 13.56 -90.03 -50.01
CA VAL A 46 14.38 -90.67 -48.96
C VAL A 46 13.58 -90.73 -47.67
N VAL A 47 13.10 -91.92 -47.32
CA VAL A 47 12.29 -92.14 -46.11
C VAL A 47 13.06 -92.99 -45.10
N SER A 48 13.43 -92.36 -43.99
CA SER A 48 14.01 -93.03 -42.83
C SER A 48 13.61 -92.34 -41.53
N THR A 49 13.34 -93.13 -40.50
CA THR A 49 13.07 -92.66 -39.13
C THR A 49 14.32 -92.59 -38.25
N THR A 50 15.48 -93.03 -38.76
CA THR A 50 16.73 -93.19 -37.98
C THR A 50 17.99 -92.67 -38.68
N ARG A 51 17.91 -92.25 -39.94
CA ARG A 51 19.04 -91.73 -40.73
C ARG A 51 18.60 -90.49 -41.51
N GLY A 52 19.51 -89.52 -41.64
CA GLY A 52 19.32 -88.36 -42.51
C GLY A 52 20.04 -88.51 -43.85
N LEU A 53 19.78 -87.56 -44.76
CA LEU A 53 20.56 -87.40 -46.00
C LEU A 53 21.77 -86.50 -45.73
N LEU A 54 22.98 -87.00 -46.01
CA LEU A 54 24.17 -86.16 -46.09
C LEU A 54 24.31 -85.58 -47.49
N ILE A 55 24.18 -84.26 -47.57
CA ILE A 55 24.47 -83.45 -48.74
C ILE A 55 26.00 -83.27 -48.87
N PRO A 56 26.58 -83.10 -50.09
CA PRO A 56 28.00 -82.84 -50.28
C PRO A 56 28.56 -81.77 -49.32
N ARG A 57 29.57 -82.16 -48.54
CA ARG A 57 30.22 -81.32 -47.53
C ARG A 57 31.55 -80.83 -48.07
N MET A 58 31.79 -79.53 -48.06
CA MET A 58 32.99 -78.93 -48.65
C MET A 58 33.35 -77.59 -48.00
N ASN A 59 34.58 -77.12 -48.18
CA ASN A 59 35.00 -75.78 -47.75
C ASN A 59 34.64 -74.69 -48.78
N GLN A 60 34.76 -73.42 -48.41
CA GLN A 60 34.37 -72.30 -49.28
C GLN A 60 35.14 -72.32 -50.61
N VAL A 61 36.45 -72.62 -50.59
CA VAL A 61 37.29 -72.70 -51.80
C VAL A 61 36.82 -73.81 -52.74
N GLN A 62 36.40 -74.96 -52.20
CA GLN A 62 35.86 -76.08 -52.97
C GLN A 62 34.47 -75.77 -53.54
N ARG A 63 33.64 -75.04 -52.80
CA ARG A 63 32.34 -74.52 -53.27
C ARG A 63 32.53 -73.52 -54.42
N ASP A 64 33.43 -72.56 -54.25
CA ASP A 64 33.68 -71.50 -55.23
C ASP A 64 34.40 -72.03 -56.49
N ALA A 65 35.04 -73.20 -56.38
CA ALA A 65 35.59 -73.96 -57.52
C ALA A 65 34.54 -74.75 -58.33
N ILE A 66 33.26 -74.80 -57.90
CA ILE A 66 32.18 -75.35 -58.72
C ILE A 66 31.91 -74.37 -59.85
N LEU A 67 32.39 -74.70 -61.05
CA LEU A 67 32.14 -73.92 -62.26
C LEU A 67 30.67 -74.06 -62.68
N THR A 68 30.03 -72.92 -63.00
CA THR A 68 28.63 -72.84 -63.50
C THR A 68 27.63 -73.69 -62.67
N PRO A 69 27.50 -73.44 -61.35
CA PRO A 69 26.57 -74.20 -60.52
C PRO A 69 25.12 -73.95 -60.96
N THR A 70 24.30 -75.01 -60.94
CA THR A 70 22.89 -74.93 -61.31
C THR A 70 22.06 -74.39 -60.15
N THR A 71 21.04 -73.57 -60.43
CA THR A 71 20.03 -73.17 -59.41
C THR A 71 19.47 -74.39 -58.67
N SER A 72 19.27 -74.26 -57.36
CA SER A 72 18.86 -75.31 -56.42
C SER A 72 19.92 -76.37 -56.09
N LEU A 73 21.18 -76.20 -56.53
CA LEU A 73 22.27 -77.07 -56.08
C LEU A 73 22.55 -76.85 -54.58
N LEU A 74 22.36 -77.88 -53.76
CA LEU A 74 22.50 -77.84 -52.30
C LEU A 74 23.85 -78.42 -51.86
N ILE A 75 24.54 -77.74 -50.93
CA ILE A 75 25.76 -78.18 -50.26
C ILE A 75 25.68 -77.95 -48.74
N TYR A 76 26.65 -78.48 -48.00
CA TYR A 76 26.97 -78.03 -46.64
C TYR A 76 28.40 -77.46 -46.62
N GLN A 77 28.54 -76.17 -46.34
CA GLN A 77 29.84 -75.53 -46.17
C GLN A 77 30.41 -75.79 -44.76
N THR A 78 31.68 -76.17 -44.68
CA THR A 78 32.35 -76.57 -43.43
C THR A 78 33.14 -75.47 -42.72
N ASP A 79 33.43 -74.35 -43.39
CA ASP A 79 34.24 -73.22 -42.89
C ASP A 79 33.61 -71.88 -43.31
N ALA A 80 34.32 -70.75 -43.09
CA ALA A 80 33.97 -69.40 -43.55
C ALA A 80 32.45 -69.07 -43.49
N THR A 81 31.88 -69.21 -42.28
CA THR A 81 30.43 -69.34 -42.01
C THR A 81 29.85 -70.73 -42.37
N PRO A 82 30.03 -71.75 -41.51
CA PRO A 82 29.50 -73.09 -41.75
C PRO A 82 27.97 -73.14 -41.79
N GLY A 83 27.41 -74.00 -42.65
CA GLY A 83 25.96 -74.19 -42.76
C GLY A 83 25.53 -74.84 -44.07
N TYR A 84 24.23 -75.05 -44.24
CA TYR A 84 23.66 -75.45 -45.53
C TYR A 84 23.59 -74.25 -46.46
N TYR A 85 23.99 -74.43 -47.71
CA TYR A 85 23.92 -73.41 -48.76
C TYR A 85 23.28 -74.01 -50.01
N TYR A 86 22.41 -73.26 -50.67
CA TYR A 86 21.94 -73.57 -52.02
C TYR A 86 22.40 -72.48 -53.00
N TYR A 87 22.60 -72.83 -54.27
CA TYR A 87 22.85 -71.84 -55.30
C TYR A 87 21.52 -71.31 -55.86
N ASP A 88 21.29 -70.00 -55.84
CA ASP A 88 20.03 -69.41 -56.31
C ASP A 88 19.98 -69.15 -57.83
N GLY A 89 21.14 -69.17 -58.49
CA GLY A 89 21.32 -68.79 -59.89
C GLY A 89 22.40 -67.73 -60.10
N GLY A 90 22.65 -66.88 -59.09
CA GLY A 90 23.72 -65.88 -59.07
C GLY A 90 24.68 -65.97 -57.88
N ALA A 91 24.26 -66.52 -56.75
CA ALA A 91 25.04 -66.62 -55.53
C ALA A 91 24.76 -67.89 -54.71
N TRP A 92 25.67 -68.22 -53.81
CA TRP A 92 25.48 -69.24 -52.78
C TRP A 92 24.76 -68.62 -51.57
N VAL A 93 23.48 -68.96 -51.40
CA VAL A 93 22.60 -68.47 -50.33
C VAL A 93 22.54 -69.50 -49.20
N ARG A 94 22.77 -69.05 -47.96
CA ARG A 94 22.71 -69.90 -46.76
C ARG A 94 21.24 -70.17 -46.41
N LEU A 95 20.87 -71.42 -46.12
CA LEU A 95 19.57 -71.71 -45.51
C LEU A 95 19.60 -71.30 -44.03
N PHE A 96 18.48 -70.73 -43.58
CA PHE A 96 18.26 -70.07 -42.29
C PHE A 96 19.07 -70.64 -41.11
N SER A 97 19.83 -69.77 -40.45
CA SER A 97 20.24 -69.97 -39.05
C SER A 97 19.62 -68.87 -38.21
N GLY A 98 18.85 -69.21 -37.17
CA GLY A 98 18.04 -68.26 -36.39
C GLY A 98 18.78 -67.12 -35.68
N SER A 99 20.12 -67.08 -35.74
CA SER A 99 20.97 -65.98 -35.28
C SER A 99 21.17 -64.88 -36.32
N GLU A 100 20.93 -65.19 -37.60
CA GLU A 100 21.24 -64.36 -38.78
C GLU A 100 20.00 -64.24 -39.70
N SER A 101 18.79 -64.46 -39.17
CA SER A 101 17.57 -64.23 -39.95
C SER A 101 17.25 -62.75 -39.99
N SER A 102 16.79 -62.26 -41.14
CA SER A 102 16.18 -60.93 -41.27
C SER A 102 14.80 -60.83 -40.61
N ASP A 103 14.28 -61.93 -40.07
CA ASP A 103 13.02 -61.98 -39.33
C ASP A 103 13.14 -61.34 -37.94
N TRP A 104 12.03 -60.78 -37.46
CA TRP A 104 11.91 -60.31 -36.09
C TRP A 104 11.59 -61.48 -35.14
N SER A 105 12.46 -61.73 -34.16
CA SER A 105 12.30 -62.83 -33.20
C SER A 105 11.27 -62.49 -32.11
N LEU A 106 10.53 -63.51 -31.65
CA LEU A 106 9.65 -63.40 -30.48
C LEU A 106 10.40 -63.06 -29.17
N SER A 107 11.71 -63.32 -29.12
CA SER A 107 12.60 -62.94 -28.01
C SER A 107 13.33 -61.61 -28.22
N GLY A 108 13.07 -60.91 -29.34
CA GLY A 108 13.86 -59.78 -29.82
C GLY A 108 15.17 -60.19 -30.50
N ASN A 109 15.74 -59.24 -31.24
CA ASN A 109 16.98 -59.38 -32.00
C ASN A 109 18.10 -58.56 -31.33
N ALA A 110 19.33 -59.07 -31.33
CA ALA A 110 20.52 -58.34 -30.90
C ALA A 110 21.23 -57.66 -32.09
N GLY A 111 22.07 -56.65 -31.84
CA GLY A 111 22.91 -56.04 -32.87
C GLY A 111 22.22 -55.07 -33.82
N ILE A 112 21.03 -54.57 -33.48
CA ILE A 112 20.26 -53.59 -34.25
C ILE A 112 21.07 -52.30 -34.50
N VAL A 113 21.17 -51.89 -35.76
CA VAL A 113 21.74 -50.60 -36.20
C VAL A 113 20.68 -49.71 -36.84
N ALA A 114 20.99 -48.41 -37.04
CA ALA A 114 20.01 -47.38 -37.42
C ALA A 114 19.25 -47.57 -38.74
N GLY A 115 19.58 -48.58 -39.56
CA GLY A 115 18.86 -48.95 -40.78
C GLY A 115 17.92 -50.15 -40.64
N ASN A 116 17.89 -50.83 -39.48
CA ASN A 116 16.97 -51.94 -39.24
C ASN A 116 15.64 -51.44 -38.67
N PHE A 117 14.53 -52.01 -39.12
CA PHE A 117 13.19 -51.66 -38.65
C PHE A 117 12.29 -52.90 -38.61
N LEU A 118 11.24 -52.84 -37.80
CA LEU A 118 10.11 -53.76 -37.83
C LEU A 118 8.98 -53.08 -38.62
N GLY A 119 8.56 -53.67 -39.73
CA GLY A 119 7.44 -53.16 -40.53
C GLY A 119 7.53 -53.54 -42.00
N PRO A 120 6.46 -53.32 -42.78
CA PRO A 120 6.49 -53.46 -44.23
C PRO A 120 7.21 -52.28 -44.91
N THR A 121 7.68 -52.50 -46.14
CA THR A 121 8.27 -51.45 -47.01
C THR A 121 7.30 -50.95 -48.09
N ASN A 122 6.05 -51.39 -48.04
CA ASN A 122 4.95 -50.99 -48.92
C ASN A 122 3.85 -50.30 -48.11
N SER A 123 2.79 -49.83 -48.78
CA SER A 123 1.65 -49.15 -48.15
C SER A 123 0.69 -50.13 -47.43
N ALA A 124 1.22 -50.99 -46.58
CA ALA A 124 0.47 -51.86 -45.68
C ALA A 124 0.73 -51.46 -44.22
N ASP A 125 -0.23 -51.70 -43.35
CA ASP A 125 -0.17 -51.25 -41.95
C ASP A 125 0.60 -52.24 -41.06
N LEU A 126 1.42 -51.72 -40.14
CA LEU A 126 2.04 -52.53 -39.10
C LEU A 126 1.04 -52.77 -37.97
N ASN A 127 0.47 -53.98 -37.95
CA ASN A 127 -0.59 -54.36 -37.02
C ASN A 127 -0.07 -55.23 -35.87
N LEU A 128 -0.23 -54.75 -34.64
CA LEU A 128 0.14 -55.47 -33.41
C LEU A 128 -1.11 -56.14 -32.80
N ARG A 129 -1.09 -57.48 -32.71
CA ARG A 129 -2.25 -58.28 -32.33
C ARG A 129 -1.98 -59.20 -31.13
N THR A 130 -2.99 -59.39 -30.28
CA THR A 130 -3.01 -60.35 -29.17
C THR A 130 -4.27 -61.19 -29.24
N ASN A 131 -4.20 -62.51 -29.12
CA ASN A 131 -5.37 -63.41 -29.28
C ASN A 131 -6.13 -63.17 -30.62
N ASN A 132 -5.38 -62.91 -31.70
CA ASN A 132 -5.91 -62.51 -33.01
C ASN A 132 -6.79 -61.22 -33.02
N VAL A 133 -6.77 -60.43 -31.94
CA VAL A 133 -7.40 -59.11 -31.86
C VAL A 133 -6.34 -58.03 -32.00
N GLU A 134 -6.59 -57.06 -32.86
CA GLU A 134 -5.73 -55.88 -33.04
C GLU A 134 -5.78 -54.98 -31.80
N ARG A 135 -4.60 -54.53 -31.37
CA ARG A 135 -4.44 -53.65 -30.20
C ARG A 135 -3.88 -52.29 -30.58
N MET A 136 -2.98 -52.29 -31.55
CA MET A 136 -2.36 -51.10 -32.11
C MET A 136 -2.09 -51.32 -33.59
N SER A 137 -2.28 -50.28 -34.39
CA SER A 137 -1.81 -50.20 -35.78
C SER A 137 -0.93 -48.96 -35.96
N VAL A 138 0.07 -49.07 -36.83
CA VAL A 138 0.69 -47.91 -37.49
C VAL A 138 0.29 -48.01 -38.95
N GLU A 139 -0.56 -47.10 -39.38
CA GLU A 139 -1.15 -47.08 -40.71
C GLU A 139 -0.18 -46.53 -41.76
N ALA A 140 -0.40 -46.88 -43.03
CA ALA A 140 0.45 -46.46 -44.14
C ALA A 140 0.48 -44.93 -44.40
N ASN A 141 -0.47 -44.18 -43.84
CA ASN A 141 -0.50 -42.70 -43.80
C ASN A 141 0.38 -42.10 -42.69
N GLY A 142 0.92 -42.93 -41.79
CA GLY A 142 1.67 -42.55 -40.60
C GLY A 142 0.84 -42.43 -39.31
N ASP A 143 -0.48 -42.59 -39.39
CA ASP A 143 -1.37 -42.51 -38.23
C ASP A 143 -1.12 -43.69 -37.29
N VAL A 144 -1.34 -43.45 -35.99
CA VAL A 144 -1.17 -44.49 -34.95
C VAL A 144 -2.46 -44.63 -34.18
N ILE A 145 -3.03 -45.84 -34.22
CA ILE A 145 -4.28 -46.16 -33.54
C ILE A 145 -3.97 -47.12 -32.39
N MET A 146 -4.49 -46.84 -31.20
CA MET A 146 -4.51 -47.79 -30.08
C MET A 146 -5.96 -47.95 -29.62
N ASP A 147 -6.46 -49.19 -29.70
CA ASP A 147 -7.83 -49.54 -29.32
C ASP A 147 -8.90 -48.65 -30.01
N ALA A 148 -8.84 -48.56 -31.34
CA ALA A 148 -9.78 -47.98 -32.33
C ALA A 148 -10.32 -46.54 -32.10
N THR A 149 -10.85 -46.26 -30.92
CA THR A 149 -11.36 -44.96 -30.47
C THR A 149 -10.63 -44.40 -29.26
N THR A 150 -9.88 -45.20 -28.50
CA THR A 150 -9.31 -44.79 -27.20
C THR A 150 -8.16 -43.78 -27.35
N LEU A 151 -7.16 -44.06 -28.19
CA LEU A 151 -6.09 -43.12 -28.53
C LEU A 151 -5.79 -43.19 -30.04
N PHE A 152 -5.71 -42.03 -30.67
CA PHE A 152 -5.48 -41.84 -32.09
C PHE A 152 -4.44 -40.74 -32.33
N ILE A 153 -3.46 -40.98 -33.19
CA ILE A 153 -2.52 -39.96 -33.66
C ILE A 153 -2.77 -39.76 -35.15
N ASP A 154 -3.17 -38.54 -35.50
CA ASP A 154 -3.33 -38.04 -36.87
C ASP A 154 -1.99 -37.42 -37.30
N ALA A 155 -1.16 -38.21 -37.99
CA ALA A 155 0.11 -37.77 -38.53
C ALA A 155 -0.08 -36.79 -39.69
N SER A 156 -1.17 -36.93 -40.45
CA SER A 156 -1.48 -36.05 -41.58
C SER A 156 -1.69 -34.59 -41.16
N ALA A 157 -2.24 -34.36 -39.96
CA ALA A 157 -2.54 -33.05 -39.42
C ALA A 157 -1.75 -32.67 -38.16
N ASN A 158 -0.88 -33.55 -37.65
CA ASN A 158 -0.10 -33.38 -36.42
C ASN A 158 -0.99 -33.20 -35.17
N ARG A 159 -1.92 -34.13 -34.94
CA ARG A 159 -2.90 -34.07 -33.83
C ARG A 159 -3.04 -35.40 -33.08
N ILE A 160 -3.47 -35.32 -31.82
CA ILE A 160 -3.77 -36.47 -30.97
C ILE A 160 -5.24 -36.40 -30.56
N GLY A 161 -5.99 -37.48 -30.81
CA GLY A 161 -7.35 -37.69 -30.35
C GLY A 161 -7.41 -38.72 -29.23
N MET A 162 -8.22 -38.46 -28.21
CA MET A 162 -8.66 -39.46 -27.24
C MET A 162 -10.19 -39.54 -27.30
N GLY A 163 -10.74 -40.72 -27.52
CA GLY A 163 -12.17 -40.91 -27.78
C GLY A 163 -12.66 -40.43 -29.16
N ILE A 164 -11.76 -40.03 -30.07
CA ILE A 164 -12.12 -39.50 -31.40
C ILE A 164 -11.05 -39.78 -32.47
N THR A 165 -11.50 -40.11 -33.69
CA THR A 165 -10.66 -40.44 -34.86
C THR A 165 -10.44 -39.27 -35.85
N THR A 166 -11.09 -38.12 -35.63
CA THR A 166 -10.87 -36.88 -36.41
C THR A 166 -10.65 -35.69 -35.46
N PRO A 167 -9.53 -35.65 -34.71
CA PRO A 167 -9.24 -34.59 -33.75
C PRO A 167 -9.31 -33.20 -34.41
N GLN A 168 -9.92 -32.21 -33.75
CA GLN A 168 -10.08 -30.86 -34.34
C GLN A 168 -9.05 -29.86 -33.82
N ARG A 169 -8.24 -30.26 -32.83
CA ARG A 169 -7.14 -29.50 -32.20
C ARG A 169 -5.94 -30.44 -32.01
N GLN A 170 -4.77 -29.88 -31.68
CA GLN A 170 -3.53 -30.66 -31.48
C GLN A 170 -3.67 -31.75 -30.40
N LEU A 171 -4.47 -31.50 -29.37
CA LEU A 171 -4.99 -32.51 -28.46
C LEU A 171 -6.52 -32.35 -28.42
N HIS A 172 -7.27 -33.42 -28.67
CA HIS A 172 -8.73 -33.44 -28.62
C HIS A 172 -9.19 -34.61 -27.75
N LEU A 173 -9.63 -34.31 -26.53
CA LEU A 173 -10.32 -35.27 -25.66
C LEU A 173 -11.81 -35.21 -25.98
N HIS A 174 -12.41 -36.37 -26.24
CA HIS A 174 -13.82 -36.54 -26.53
C HIS A 174 -14.35 -37.80 -25.84
N GLY A 175 -15.65 -37.85 -25.58
CA GLY A 175 -16.27 -38.99 -24.92
C GLY A 175 -17.78 -38.89 -24.98
N SER A 176 -18.43 -40.05 -25.00
CA SER A 176 -19.89 -40.19 -25.09
C SER A 176 -20.61 -40.03 -23.74
N THR A 177 -19.89 -39.61 -22.69
CA THR A 177 -20.42 -39.46 -21.33
C THR A 177 -20.49 -38.00 -20.91
N THR A 178 -21.12 -37.75 -19.76
CA THR A 178 -21.29 -36.43 -19.15
C THR A 178 -19.96 -35.74 -18.83
N PHE A 179 -18.87 -36.47 -18.58
CA PHE A 179 -17.60 -35.91 -18.10
C PHE A 179 -16.47 -36.13 -19.10
N ASN A 180 -15.78 -35.05 -19.48
CA ASN A 180 -14.61 -35.11 -20.36
C ASN A 180 -13.52 -34.20 -19.78
N TYR A 181 -12.56 -34.79 -19.06
CA TYR A 181 -11.50 -34.08 -18.35
C TYR A 181 -10.11 -34.54 -18.77
N LEU A 182 -9.15 -33.62 -18.74
CA LEU A 182 -7.78 -33.93 -18.39
C LEU A 182 -7.68 -33.96 -16.85
N HIS A 183 -7.43 -35.13 -16.29
CA HIS A 183 -7.29 -35.37 -14.85
C HIS A 183 -5.81 -35.36 -14.46
N ILE A 184 -5.42 -34.50 -13.53
CA ILE A 184 -4.01 -34.24 -13.16
C ILE A 184 -3.83 -34.49 -11.66
N THR A 185 -3.07 -35.54 -11.33
CA THR A 185 -2.75 -35.93 -9.94
C THR A 185 -1.24 -36.08 -9.75
N ASN A 186 -0.79 -36.04 -8.50
CA ASN A 186 0.58 -36.35 -8.09
C ASN A 186 0.59 -37.09 -6.73
N SER A 187 1.77 -37.51 -6.27
CA SER A 187 1.92 -38.28 -5.02
C SER A 187 1.38 -37.59 -3.75
N SER A 188 1.22 -36.27 -3.77
CA SER A 188 0.69 -35.48 -2.65
C SER A 188 -0.83 -35.29 -2.70
N THR A 189 -1.43 -35.36 -3.89
CA THR A 189 -2.90 -35.28 -4.08
C THR A 189 -3.55 -36.67 -3.99
N GLY A 190 -2.87 -37.70 -4.49
CA GLY A 190 -3.41 -39.07 -4.60
C GLY A 190 -3.52 -39.52 -6.06
N SER A 191 -4.50 -40.39 -6.34
CA SER A 191 -4.72 -40.95 -7.68
C SER A 191 -6.13 -41.54 -7.89
N THR A 192 -7.10 -41.11 -7.10
CA THR A 192 -8.51 -41.51 -7.20
C THR A 192 -9.33 -40.43 -7.91
N THR A 193 -10.59 -40.73 -8.22
CA THR A 193 -11.49 -39.77 -8.89
C THR A 193 -11.91 -38.59 -8.01
N THR A 194 -11.45 -38.51 -6.76
CA THR A 194 -11.65 -37.39 -5.82
C THR A 194 -10.39 -36.56 -5.57
N ASP A 195 -9.31 -36.81 -6.32
CA ASP A 195 -8.00 -36.24 -6.03
C ASP A 195 -7.55 -35.30 -7.16
N GLY A 196 -6.62 -34.39 -6.87
CA GLY A 196 -5.93 -33.56 -7.87
C GLY A 196 -6.79 -32.47 -8.52
N MET A 197 -6.53 -32.20 -9.80
CA MET A 197 -7.18 -31.14 -10.58
C MET A 197 -7.73 -31.67 -11.90
N ASP A 198 -9.00 -31.38 -12.18
CA ASP A 198 -9.62 -31.61 -13.48
C ASP A 198 -9.66 -30.32 -14.32
N VAL A 199 -9.37 -30.44 -15.61
CA VAL A 199 -9.60 -29.39 -16.62
C VAL A 199 -10.40 -29.99 -17.76
N GLY A 200 -11.60 -29.46 -18.04
CA GLY A 200 -12.41 -29.95 -19.16
C GLY A 200 -13.87 -29.52 -19.10
N VAL A 201 -14.79 -30.41 -19.49
CA VAL A 201 -16.22 -30.09 -19.61
C VAL A 201 -17.13 -31.12 -18.95
N VAL A 202 -18.27 -30.64 -18.43
CA VAL A 202 -19.37 -31.46 -17.91
C VAL A 202 -20.68 -31.08 -18.60
N SER A 203 -21.23 -32.00 -19.40
CA SER A 203 -22.34 -31.74 -20.34
C SER A 203 -22.03 -30.60 -21.34
N GLY A 204 -22.20 -29.35 -20.92
CA GLY A 204 -21.86 -28.12 -21.67
C GLY A 204 -21.16 -27.05 -20.83
N GLU A 205 -20.83 -27.34 -19.56
CA GLU A 205 -20.16 -26.43 -18.64
C GLU A 205 -18.65 -26.67 -18.67
N GLY A 206 -17.84 -25.63 -18.93
CA GLY A 206 -16.38 -25.69 -18.82
C GLY A 206 -15.93 -25.53 -17.36
N ARG A 207 -15.04 -26.41 -16.89
CA ARG A 207 -14.58 -26.45 -15.49
C ARG A 207 -13.06 -26.52 -15.37
N LEU A 208 -12.55 -25.76 -14.41
CA LEU A 208 -11.30 -26.02 -13.70
C LEU A 208 -11.71 -26.42 -12.28
N PHE A 209 -11.45 -27.66 -11.87
CA PHE A 209 -11.92 -28.18 -10.58
C PHE A 209 -10.76 -28.80 -9.81
N LEU A 210 -10.26 -28.05 -8.83
CA LEU A 210 -9.36 -28.58 -7.80
C LEU A 210 -10.19 -29.39 -6.79
N ARG A 211 -9.86 -30.67 -6.62
CA ARG A 211 -10.58 -31.58 -5.73
C ARG A 211 -10.04 -31.56 -4.29
N GLU A 212 -8.80 -31.10 -4.13
CA GLU A 212 -8.12 -30.96 -2.84
C GLU A 212 -8.71 -29.81 -1.99
N ASN A 213 -8.57 -29.92 -0.66
CA ASN A 213 -8.85 -28.83 0.27
C ASN A 213 -7.72 -27.77 0.27
N ALA A 214 -7.40 -27.23 -0.91
CA ALA A 214 -6.29 -26.32 -1.15
C ALA A 214 -6.72 -25.15 -2.04
N ASP A 215 -5.86 -24.13 -2.14
CA ASP A 215 -6.13 -22.93 -2.94
C ASP A 215 -5.91 -23.20 -4.44
N LEU A 216 -6.81 -22.69 -5.30
CA LEU A 216 -6.63 -22.65 -6.75
C LEU A 216 -6.03 -21.30 -7.16
N ALA A 217 -4.73 -21.30 -7.43
CA ALA A 217 -3.94 -20.09 -7.71
C ALA A 217 -3.51 -19.97 -9.19
N PHE A 218 -3.57 -18.74 -9.71
CA PHE A 218 -3.24 -18.38 -11.09
C PHE A 218 -1.99 -17.48 -11.12
N TYR A 219 -0.96 -17.92 -11.84
CA TYR A 219 0.34 -17.27 -11.89
C TYR A 219 0.65 -16.70 -13.27
N THR A 220 1.30 -15.53 -13.33
CA THR A 220 1.95 -15.02 -14.54
C THR A 220 3.36 -14.51 -14.21
N ASN A 221 4.34 -14.83 -15.06
CA ASN A 221 5.76 -14.49 -14.83
C ASN A 221 6.27 -14.89 -13.43
N SER A 222 5.91 -16.09 -12.96
CA SER A 222 6.22 -16.61 -11.62
C SER A 222 5.66 -15.81 -10.43
N THR A 223 4.71 -14.88 -10.67
CA THR A 223 3.99 -14.12 -9.64
C THR A 223 2.54 -14.58 -9.55
N GLU A 224 2.03 -14.82 -8.35
CA GLU A 224 0.60 -15.08 -8.10
C GLU A 224 -0.21 -13.82 -8.42
N ARG A 225 -1.29 -13.94 -9.19
CA ARG A 225 -2.15 -12.79 -9.59
C ARG A 225 -3.53 -12.88 -8.98
N VAL A 226 -4.13 -14.06 -9.05
CA VAL A 226 -5.49 -14.33 -8.58
C VAL A 226 -5.49 -15.71 -7.95
N THR A 227 -6.16 -15.86 -6.82
CA THR A 227 -6.29 -17.14 -6.12
C THR A 227 -7.69 -17.27 -5.54
N ILE A 228 -8.35 -18.38 -5.86
CA ILE A 228 -9.57 -18.80 -5.16
C ILE A 228 -9.11 -19.64 -3.96
N LYS A 229 -9.34 -19.13 -2.75
CA LYS A 229 -8.99 -19.82 -1.51
C LYS A 229 -9.88 -21.05 -1.30
N ASN A 230 -9.38 -22.05 -0.57
CA ASN A 230 -10.20 -23.20 -0.16
C ASN A 230 -11.43 -22.83 0.69
N THR A 231 -11.45 -21.61 1.26
CA THR A 231 -12.61 -21.00 1.93
C THR A 231 -13.64 -20.37 1.00
N GLY A 232 -13.41 -20.36 -0.32
CA GLY A 232 -14.26 -19.73 -1.34
C GLY A 232 -13.95 -18.25 -1.62
N LEU A 233 -13.03 -17.62 -0.87
CA LEU A 233 -12.64 -16.22 -1.11
C LEU A 233 -11.83 -16.07 -2.41
N LEU A 234 -12.26 -15.16 -3.28
CA LEU A 234 -11.43 -14.66 -4.38
C LEU A 234 -10.42 -13.63 -3.86
N HIS A 235 -9.14 -14.00 -3.85
CA HIS A 235 -8.02 -13.12 -3.48
C HIS A 235 -7.33 -12.64 -4.75
N VAL A 236 -7.23 -11.31 -4.93
CA VAL A 236 -6.50 -10.67 -6.03
C VAL A 236 -5.32 -9.90 -5.45
N THR A 237 -4.12 -10.15 -5.96
CA THR A 237 -2.87 -9.58 -5.41
C THR A 237 -2.27 -8.59 -6.41
N ILE A 238 -2.15 -7.32 -6.03
CA ILE A 238 -1.24 -6.41 -6.72
C ILE A 238 0.19 -6.75 -6.29
N THR A 239 1.04 -6.98 -7.28
CA THR A 239 2.49 -6.88 -7.12
C THR A 239 3.00 -6.17 -8.38
N ASP A 240 3.17 -4.86 -8.25
CA ASP A 240 3.78 -3.99 -9.25
C ASP A 240 4.94 -3.20 -8.62
N ASN A 241 5.73 -2.55 -9.46
CA ASN A 241 6.88 -1.72 -9.05
C ASN A 241 6.64 -0.23 -9.42
N PHE A 242 5.40 0.20 -9.61
CA PHE A 242 5.04 1.51 -10.18
C PHE A 242 4.47 2.46 -9.13
N VAL A 243 5.37 3.10 -8.38
CA VAL A 243 5.08 3.89 -7.16
C VAL A 243 4.22 5.16 -7.39
N THR A 244 3.83 5.49 -8.63
CA THR A 244 3.20 6.78 -8.97
C THR A 244 1.97 6.69 -9.90
N ALA A 245 1.39 5.52 -10.11
CA ALA A 245 0.17 5.35 -10.90
C ALA A 245 -0.89 4.57 -10.11
N VAL A 246 -2.17 4.82 -10.38
CA VAL A 246 -3.26 3.99 -9.86
C VAL A 246 -3.33 2.73 -10.72
N THR A 247 -3.21 1.55 -10.11
CA THR A 247 -3.37 0.25 -10.77
C THR A 247 -4.74 -0.34 -10.42
N ASP A 248 -5.60 -0.52 -11.42
CA ASP A 248 -6.92 -1.13 -11.22
C ASP A 248 -6.80 -2.63 -10.88
N MET A 249 -7.39 -3.04 -9.74
CA MET A 249 -7.36 -4.44 -9.28
C MET A 249 -8.31 -5.35 -10.06
N LEU A 250 -9.47 -4.81 -10.46
CA LEU A 250 -10.55 -5.56 -11.08
C LEU A 250 -11.28 -4.64 -12.06
N ASN A 251 -10.99 -4.84 -13.34
CA ASN A 251 -11.57 -4.05 -14.42
C ASN A 251 -12.85 -4.74 -14.95
N PHE A 252 -13.98 -4.05 -14.86
CA PHE A 252 -15.29 -4.56 -15.29
C PHE A 252 -15.74 -3.96 -16.63
N ASN A 253 -15.30 -4.52 -17.76
CA ASN A 253 -15.76 -4.06 -19.08
C ASN A 253 -17.13 -4.64 -19.45
N ARG A 254 -18.01 -3.79 -20.02
CA ARG A 254 -19.22 -4.22 -20.75
C ARG A 254 -19.10 -3.85 -22.22
N GLU A 255 -18.60 -4.78 -23.02
CA GLU A 255 -18.48 -4.63 -24.47
C GLU A 255 -19.84 -4.85 -25.16
N ALA A 256 -20.42 -3.80 -25.72
CA ALA A 256 -21.64 -3.88 -26.51
C ALA A 256 -21.33 -4.31 -27.95
N SER A 257 -21.40 -5.62 -28.22
CA SER A 257 -21.29 -6.19 -29.57
C SER A 257 -22.25 -7.37 -29.71
N PRO A 258 -23.14 -7.41 -30.72
CA PRO A 258 -23.18 -6.56 -31.92
C PRO A 258 -24.03 -5.27 -31.82
N SER A 259 -24.57 -4.94 -30.64
CA SER A 259 -25.42 -3.75 -30.45
C SER A 259 -24.60 -2.47 -30.27
N ALA A 260 -24.94 -1.40 -31.00
CA ALA A 260 -24.36 -0.08 -30.79
C ALA A 260 -24.54 0.43 -29.33
N PRO A 261 -23.62 1.28 -28.81
CA PRO A 261 -23.75 1.85 -27.47
C PRO A 261 -25.05 2.64 -27.31
N ALA A 262 -25.63 2.57 -26.11
CA ALA A 262 -26.87 3.24 -25.73
C ALA A 262 -26.74 3.78 -24.29
N ALA A 263 -27.40 4.90 -24.00
CA ALA A 263 -27.47 5.46 -22.65
C ALA A 263 -28.15 4.47 -21.69
N GLY A 264 -27.72 4.47 -20.43
CA GLY A 264 -28.15 3.51 -19.40
C GLY A 264 -27.53 2.11 -19.53
N ILE A 265 -26.56 1.91 -20.43
CA ILE A 265 -25.72 0.70 -20.41
C ILE A 265 -24.64 0.88 -19.33
N GLY A 266 -24.51 -0.12 -18.46
CA GLY A 266 -23.59 -0.05 -17.33
C GLY A 266 -23.04 -1.40 -16.88
N THR A 267 -22.12 -1.32 -15.91
CA THR A 267 -21.41 -2.43 -15.26
C THR A 267 -21.44 -2.19 -13.74
N GLY A 268 -21.33 -3.23 -12.91
CA GLY A 268 -21.52 -3.04 -11.47
C GLY A 268 -21.12 -4.23 -10.60
N ILE A 269 -21.21 -4.00 -9.28
CA ILE A 269 -20.91 -4.96 -8.23
C ILE A 269 -22.20 -5.22 -7.44
N THR A 270 -22.77 -6.42 -7.62
CA THR A 270 -23.91 -6.91 -6.84
C THR A 270 -23.46 -7.57 -5.54
N PHE A 271 -24.11 -7.22 -4.44
CA PHE A 271 -23.95 -7.84 -3.12
C PHE A 271 -25.19 -8.70 -2.82
N GLY A 272 -25.11 -9.98 -3.17
CA GLY A 272 -26.10 -10.99 -2.79
C GLY A 272 -25.79 -11.57 -1.40
N ILE A 273 -26.82 -11.73 -0.57
CA ILE A 273 -26.72 -12.39 0.75
C ILE A 273 -27.87 -13.38 0.85
N GLU A 274 -27.58 -14.59 1.34
CA GLU A 274 -28.59 -15.60 1.61
C GLU A 274 -29.39 -15.27 2.88
N ASP A 275 -30.71 -15.13 2.74
CA ASP A 275 -31.67 -15.17 3.84
C ASP A 275 -32.48 -16.49 3.73
N ALA A 276 -33.41 -16.74 4.67
CA ALA A 276 -34.29 -17.91 4.66
C ALA A 276 -35.19 -18.04 3.40
N GLY A 277 -35.23 -17.02 2.52
CA GLY A 277 -35.89 -17.05 1.21
C GLY A 277 -35.04 -17.64 0.08
N GLY A 278 -33.70 -17.59 0.22
CA GLY A 278 -32.74 -17.89 -0.83
C GLY A 278 -31.64 -16.81 -0.91
N VAL A 279 -30.91 -16.78 -2.03
CA VAL A 279 -29.96 -15.71 -2.32
C VAL A 279 -30.67 -14.58 -3.06
N GLU A 280 -30.92 -13.47 -2.38
CA GLU A 280 -31.40 -12.24 -2.99
C GLU A 280 -30.29 -11.17 -3.07
N GLU A 281 -30.41 -10.27 -4.04
CA GLU A 281 -29.63 -9.03 -4.08
C GLU A 281 -30.03 -8.13 -2.91
N GLN A 282 -29.05 -7.66 -2.14
CA GLN A 282 -29.25 -6.76 -1.00
C GLN A 282 -28.72 -5.35 -1.26
N ALA A 283 -27.71 -5.22 -2.12
CA ALA A 283 -27.20 -3.94 -2.60
C ALA A 283 -26.49 -4.10 -3.95
N SER A 284 -26.34 -3.01 -4.69
CA SER A 284 -25.43 -2.91 -5.83
C SER A 284 -24.70 -1.56 -5.84
N ILE A 285 -23.54 -1.54 -6.50
CA ILE A 285 -22.86 -0.31 -6.93
C ILE A 285 -22.68 -0.41 -8.43
N ASP A 286 -23.37 0.45 -9.18
CA ASP A 286 -23.43 0.37 -10.64
C ASP A 286 -22.86 1.65 -11.27
N VAL A 287 -22.12 1.50 -12.37
CA VAL A 287 -21.63 2.58 -13.21
C VAL A 287 -22.37 2.52 -14.53
N LEU A 288 -23.13 3.56 -14.86
CA LEU A 288 -23.97 3.67 -16.05
C LEU A 288 -23.44 4.76 -16.96
N LEU A 289 -23.40 4.50 -18.26
CA LEU A 289 -23.10 5.50 -19.28
C LEU A 289 -24.31 6.42 -19.46
N ASP A 290 -24.16 7.71 -19.19
CA ASP A 290 -25.22 8.71 -19.36
C ASP A 290 -25.29 9.15 -20.83
N ASP A 291 -24.14 9.51 -21.42
CA ASP A 291 -24.03 9.97 -22.80
C ASP A 291 -23.14 9.06 -23.68
N VAL A 292 -23.57 8.82 -24.92
CA VAL A 292 -22.95 7.87 -25.88
C VAL A 292 -22.10 8.53 -26.96
N THR A 293 -21.94 9.85 -26.90
CA THR A 293 -21.20 10.62 -27.89
C THR A 293 -19.72 10.61 -27.57
N ASN A 294 -18.88 10.45 -28.59
CA ASN A 294 -17.46 10.68 -28.36
C ASN A 294 -17.20 12.15 -28.05
N LEU A 295 -16.28 12.42 -27.10
CA LEU A 295 -15.91 13.73 -26.56
C LEU A 295 -16.82 14.29 -25.44
N SER A 296 -17.82 13.54 -24.96
CA SER A 296 -18.65 13.88 -23.79
C SER A 296 -19.19 12.62 -23.09
N GLU A 297 -18.35 11.59 -22.98
CA GLU A 297 -18.68 10.31 -22.34
C GLU A 297 -18.83 10.46 -20.81
N ASP A 298 -19.97 10.99 -20.37
CA ASP A 298 -20.32 11.11 -18.96
C ASP A 298 -20.89 9.78 -18.43
N ALA A 299 -20.54 9.44 -17.18
CA ALA A 299 -20.99 8.23 -16.52
C ALA A 299 -21.39 8.47 -15.06
N THR A 300 -22.57 7.99 -14.70
CA THR A 300 -23.12 8.05 -13.34
C THR A 300 -22.72 6.83 -12.55
N ILE A 301 -22.34 7.03 -11.28
CA ILE A 301 -22.21 5.95 -10.30
C ILE A 301 -23.44 5.96 -9.39
N THR A 302 -24.17 4.86 -9.30
CA THR A 302 -25.30 4.68 -8.36
C THR A 302 -24.96 3.70 -7.25
N PHE A 303 -25.58 3.91 -6.08
CA PHE A 303 -25.54 3.04 -4.92
C PHE A 303 -26.97 2.63 -4.59
N ASN A 304 -27.27 1.36 -4.74
CA ASN A 304 -28.62 0.81 -4.59
C ASN A 304 -28.66 -0.14 -3.40
N VAL A 305 -29.76 -0.13 -2.65
CA VAL A 305 -29.99 -1.05 -1.51
C VAL A 305 -31.42 -1.59 -1.52
N ASN A 306 -31.59 -2.80 -1.00
CA ASN A 306 -32.90 -3.41 -0.85
C ASN A 306 -33.70 -2.69 0.25
N GLN A 307 -34.79 -2.01 -0.15
CA GLN A 307 -35.74 -1.39 0.76
C GLN A 307 -37.09 -2.08 0.64
N GLY A 308 -37.37 -3.00 1.57
CA GLY A 308 -38.66 -3.69 1.65
C GLY A 308 -38.95 -4.66 0.50
N GLY A 309 -37.92 -5.29 -0.07
CA GLY A 309 -38.03 -6.25 -1.17
C GLY A 309 -37.79 -5.64 -2.57
N THR A 310 -37.40 -4.37 -2.65
CA THR A 310 -37.11 -3.68 -3.92
C THR A 310 -35.74 -3.00 -3.84
N ILE A 311 -34.85 -3.30 -4.80
CA ILE A 311 -33.60 -2.57 -4.98
C ILE A 311 -33.93 -1.12 -5.35
N SER A 312 -33.49 -0.19 -4.52
CA SER A 312 -33.79 1.23 -4.62
C SER A 312 -32.51 2.05 -4.56
N GLU A 313 -32.35 2.96 -5.51
CA GLU A 313 -31.25 3.94 -5.52
C GLU A 313 -31.35 4.87 -4.30
N ILE A 314 -30.28 4.93 -3.51
CA ILE A 314 -30.19 5.83 -2.34
C ILE A 314 -29.17 6.95 -2.51
N MET A 315 -28.22 6.79 -3.44
CA MET A 315 -27.22 7.80 -3.75
C MET A 315 -26.76 7.63 -5.19
N ARG A 316 -26.52 8.75 -5.87
CA ARG A 316 -25.79 8.80 -7.14
C ARG A 316 -24.75 9.91 -7.17
N ILE A 317 -23.71 9.67 -7.93
CA ILE A 317 -22.77 10.68 -8.43
C ILE A 317 -23.10 10.83 -9.90
N ASP A 318 -23.80 11.91 -10.27
CA ASP A 318 -24.20 12.19 -11.64
C ASP A 318 -22.98 12.62 -12.47
N GLY A 319 -22.70 11.90 -13.57
CA GLY A 319 -21.57 12.18 -14.44
C GLY A 319 -21.72 13.52 -15.15
N THR A 320 -22.90 13.75 -15.72
CA THR A 320 -23.27 14.91 -16.57
C THR A 320 -22.94 16.26 -15.93
N ASP A 321 -23.29 16.41 -14.65
CA ASP A 321 -23.13 17.67 -13.92
C ASP A 321 -22.10 17.58 -12.78
N GLY A 322 -21.53 16.39 -12.52
CA GLY A 322 -20.64 16.12 -11.37
C GLY A 322 -21.32 16.40 -10.03
N VAL A 323 -22.55 15.92 -9.83
CA VAL A 323 -23.39 16.21 -8.66
C VAL A 323 -23.64 14.97 -7.82
N VAL A 324 -23.44 15.07 -6.51
CA VAL A 324 -23.80 14.01 -5.55
C VAL A 324 -25.25 14.19 -5.09
N GLY A 325 -26.13 13.29 -5.49
CA GLY A 325 -27.50 13.17 -4.97
C GLY A 325 -27.59 12.07 -3.92
N ILE A 326 -28.23 12.33 -2.78
CA ILE A 326 -28.57 11.34 -1.74
C ILE A 326 -30.08 11.42 -1.50
N GLY A 327 -30.79 10.31 -1.65
CA GLY A 327 -32.25 10.25 -1.57
C GLY A 327 -33.00 10.80 -2.80
N THR A 328 -32.30 11.05 -3.90
CA THR A 328 -32.87 11.37 -5.22
C THR A 328 -32.12 10.60 -6.31
N SER A 329 -32.85 10.21 -7.36
CA SER A 329 -32.28 9.72 -8.62
C SER A 329 -32.22 10.78 -9.72
N THR A 330 -32.61 12.01 -9.44
CA THR A 330 -32.49 13.16 -10.37
C THR A 330 -32.04 14.40 -9.60
N PRO A 331 -30.75 14.52 -9.22
CA PRO A 331 -30.23 15.75 -8.64
C PRO A 331 -30.26 16.89 -9.68
N SER A 332 -30.38 18.13 -9.21
CA SER A 332 -30.34 19.30 -10.11
C SER A 332 -28.90 19.66 -10.48
N SER A 333 -28.64 20.00 -11.74
CA SER A 333 -27.36 20.58 -12.21
C SER A 333 -26.88 21.82 -11.43
N THR A 334 -27.78 22.48 -10.69
CA THR A 334 -27.52 23.77 -10.04
C THR A 334 -26.68 23.71 -8.75
N ARG A 335 -26.35 22.53 -8.21
CA ARG A 335 -25.62 22.40 -6.92
C ARG A 335 -24.85 21.08 -6.82
N LYS A 336 -23.66 21.08 -6.22
CA LYS A 336 -22.75 19.91 -6.18
C LYS A 336 -23.09 18.80 -5.15
N LEU A 337 -23.84 19.09 -4.08
CA LEU A 337 -24.31 18.08 -3.12
C LEU A 337 -25.78 18.33 -2.74
N GLN A 338 -26.61 17.29 -2.77
CA GLN A 338 -28.06 17.37 -2.51
C GLN A 338 -28.51 16.18 -1.68
N VAL A 339 -29.16 16.43 -0.54
CA VAL A 339 -29.63 15.38 0.39
C VAL A 339 -31.11 15.55 0.68
N TYR A 340 -31.90 14.52 0.35
CA TYR A 340 -33.36 14.50 0.46
C TYR A 340 -33.83 13.51 1.54
N LYS A 341 -34.84 13.90 2.34
CA LYS A 341 -35.41 13.01 3.39
C LYS A 341 -36.37 11.95 2.82
N ASN A 342 -36.89 12.18 1.61
CA ASN A 342 -37.82 11.33 0.89
C ASN A 342 -37.86 11.74 -0.60
N SER A 343 -38.50 10.92 -1.44
CA SER A 343 -38.62 11.09 -2.91
C SER A 343 -39.31 12.37 -3.40
N ASN A 344 -39.58 13.33 -2.52
CA ASN A 344 -40.04 14.66 -2.88
C ASN A 344 -38.84 15.60 -3.04
N ALA A 345 -38.44 15.85 -4.29
CA ALA A 345 -37.31 16.70 -4.70
C ALA A 345 -37.39 18.19 -4.26
N ASN A 346 -38.33 18.54 -3.37
CA ASN A 346 -38.49 19.85 -2.76
C ASN A 346 -38.16 19.86 -1.25
N LYS A 347 -37.75 18.74 -0.64
CA LYS A 347 -37.46 18.61 0.80
C LYS A 347 -36.01 18.20 1.08
N TYR A 348 -35.14 19.19 0.97
CA TYR A 348 -33.71 19.11 1.27
C TYR A 348 -33.43 19.14 2.78
N VAL A 349 -32.42 18.39 3.25
CA VAL A 349 -32.00 18.33 4.66
C VAL A 349 -30.64 18.98 4.91
N ILE A 350 -29.79 19.05 3.88
CA ILE A 350 -28.49 19.73 3.94
C ILE A 350 -28.33 20.56 2.65
N HIS A 351 -27.95 21.82 2.79
CA HIS A 351 -27.67 22.75 1.69
C HIS A 351 -26.22 23.24 1.78
N GLY A 352 -25.46 23.04 0.70
CA GLY A 352 -24.15 23.66 0.53
C GLY A 352 -23.85 23.84 -0.95
N ASP A 353 -23.73 25.09 -1.38
CA ASP A 353 -23.12 25.43 -2.66
C ASP A 353 -22.36 26.76 -2.53
N ALA A 354 -21.21 26.83 -3.20
CA ALA A 354 -20.34 28.00 -3.32
C ALA A 354 -19.47 27.83 -4.58
N HIS A 355 -20.11 27.64 -5.74
CA HIS A 355 -19.42 27.45 -7.01
C HIS A 355 -19.12 28.78 -7.71
N GLN A 356 -17.88 29.26 -7.58
CA GLN A 356 -17.36 30.43 -8.28
C GLN A 356 -17.01 30.10 -9.74
N THR A 357 -17.54 30.86 -10.71
CA THR A 357 -17.19 30.71 -12.14
C THR A 357 -16.57 31.95 -12.79
N SER A 358 -16.38 33.05 -12.04
CA SER A 358 -15.80 34.30 -12.58
C SER A 358 -15.12 35.19 -11.52
N LEU A 359 -14.34 36.18 -11.98
CA LEU A 359 -13.57 37.15 -11.18
C LEU A 359 -14.40 38.31 -10.58
N VAL A 360 -15.72 38.15 -10.46
CA VAL A 360 -16.65 39.19 -9.95
C VAL A 360 -17.61 38.73 -8.84
N ASP A 361 -17.53 37.48 -8.40
CA ASP A 361 -18.38 36.95 -7.33
C ASP A 361 -17.72 37.00 -5.95
N TYR A 362 -18.41 37.64 -4.99
CA TYR A 362 -17.99 37.83 -3.60
C TYR A 362 -19.06 37.34 -2.61
N GLN A 363 -19.56 36.11 -2.74
CA GLN A 363 -20.59 35.54 -1.83
C GLN A 363 -20.32 34.06 -1.52
N ASN A 364 -19.71 33.77 -0.36
CA ASN A 364 -19.56 32.40 0.17
C ASN A 364 -20.31 32.28 1.51
N VAL A 365 -21.44 31.58 1.54
CA VAL A 365 -22.18 31.30 2.79
C VAL A 365 -22.72 29.86 2.77
N ALA A 366 -22.14 28.99 3.59
CA ALA A 366 -22.72 27.67 3.87
C ALA A 366 -23.84 27.79 4.90
N VAL A 367 -24.99 27.15 4.67
CA VAL A 367 -26.17 27.20 5.56
C VAL A 367 -26.60 25.79 5.93
N PHE A 368 -26.19 25.34 7.12
CA PHE A 368 -26.74 24.13 7.74
C PHE A 368 -28.11 24.42 8.34
N GLY A 369 -29.12 23.65 7.96
CA GLY A 369 -30.47 23.75 8.51
C GLY A 369 -31.16 22.39 8.54
N PHE A 370 -31.27 21.79 9.73
CA PHE A 370 -32.00 20.53 9.90
C PHE A 370 -33.52 20.78 9.93
N ALA A 371 -34.26 20.09 9.07
CA ALA A 371 -35.72 20.10 9.09
C ALA A 371 -36.27 18.70 9.41
N GLU A 372 -36.79 18.52 10.62
CA GLU A 372 -37.68 17.40 10.93
C GLU A 372 -39.11 17.89 11.16
N GLY A 373 -40.00 17.49 10.26
CA GLY A 373 -41.45 17.59 10.43
C GLY A 373 -42.05 16.20 10.51
N ALA A 374 -42.31 15.71 11.72
CA ALA A 374 -43.06 14.49 11.96
C ALA A 374 -44.53 14.82 12.28
N SER A 375 -45.44 14.12 11.61
CA SER A 375 -46.91 14.20 11.73
C SER A 375 -47.60 15.47 11.22
N ALA A 376 -48.80 15.28 10.67
CA ALA A 376 -49.65 16.35 10.18
C ALA A 376 -50.42 16.99 11.36
N SER A 377 -49.96 18.16 11.81
CA SER A 377 -50.85 19.33 11.90
C SER A 377 -50.10 20.63 12.24
N TRP A 378 -49.08 20.58 13.10
CA TRP A 378 -48.33 21.77 13.55
C TRP A 378 -46.86 21.43 13.81
N GLY A 379 -45.96 21.92 12.95
CA GLY A 379 -44.51 21.77 13.11
C GLY A 379 -43.80 22.92 12.42
N TYR A 380 -43.32 23.90 13.19
CA TYR A 380 -42.58 25.06 12.69
C TYR A 380 -41.10 24.89 13.02
N ALA A 381 -40.26 24.85 11.99
CA ALA A 381 -38.81 24.74 12.16
C ALA A 381 -38.20 26.10 12.55
N THR A 382 -37.35 26.10 13.57
CA THR A 382 -36.46 27.22 13.90
C THR A 382 -35.26 27.18 12.96
N GLY A 383 -35.06 28.23 12.16
CA GLY A 383 -33.95 28.26 11.21
C GLY A 383 -33.65 29.66 10.68
N LEU A 384 -32.76 30.38 11.36
CA LEU A 384 -32.00 31.47 10.74
C LEU A 384 -30.66 31.70 11.46
N MET A 385 -29.57 31.25 10.85
CA MET A 385 -28.24 31.82 11.04
C MET A 385 -27.54 31.88 9.67
N GLY A 386 -28.00 32.82 8.85
CA GLY A 386 -27.35 33.18 7.58
C GLY A 386 -26.83 34.61 7.67
N ILE A 387 -25.51 34.79 7.57
CA ILE A 387 -24.88 36.10 7.53
C ILE A 387 -24.76 36.52 6.06
N GLY A 388 -25.68 37.35 5.57
CA GLY A 388 -25.61 37.91 4.21
C GLY A 388 -25.03 39.32 4.23
N HIS A 389 -23.83 39.52 3.67
CA HIS A 389 -23.29 40.84 3.40
C HIS A 389 -23.41 41.17 1.91
N GLN A 390 -24.32 42.10 1.54
CA GLN A 390 -24.43 42.60 0.17
C GLN A 390 -23.61 43.88 -0.01
N ALA A 391 -22.70 43.87 -0.98
CA ALA A 391 -21.63 44.88 -1.13
C ALA A 391 -22.08 46.33 -1.47
N ASN A 392 -23.38 46.61 -1.61
CA ASN A 392 -23.89 47.94 -2.04
C ASN A 392 -25.09 48.48 -1.24
N SER A 393 -25.39 47.93 -0.05
CA SER A 393 -26.45 48.45 0.83
C SER A 393 -25.86 48.87 2.17
N TRP A 394 -26.02 50.13 2.56
CA TRP A 394 -25.55 50.69 3.85
C TRP A 394 -26.40 50.23 5.06
N LYS A 395 -26.91 48.99 5.03
CA LYS A 395 -27.90 48.47 5.98
C LYS A 395 -27.62 46.99 6.27
N ALA A 396 -27.32 46.69 7.53
CA ALA A 396 -27.29 45.32 8.02
C ALA A 396 -28.72 44.83 8.31
N ILE A 397 -29.17 43.80 7.60
CA ILE A 397 -30.37 43.04 7.96
C ILE A 397 -29.90 41.97 8.95
N GLY A 398 -30.31 42.07 10.21
CA GLY A 398 -29.88 41.14 11.25
C GLY A 398 -30.93 40.08 11.59
N VAL A 399 -30.74 39.44 12.73
CA VAL A 399 -31.34 38.12 13.04
C VAL A 399 -32.82 38.25 13.39
N TYR A 400 -33.66 37.56 12.62
CA TYR A 400 -35.07 37.34 12.93
C TYR A 400 -35.24 36.09 13.81
N ALA A 401 -35.83 36.27 14.99
CA ALA A 401 -36.17 35.18 15.92
C ALA A 401 -37.61 35.38 16.43
N GLY A 402 -38.59 35.15 15.54
CA GLY A 402 -40.02 35.27 15.85
C GLY A 402 -40.73 33.92 15.96
N LEU A 403 -41.44 33.71 17.07
CA LEU A 403 -42.42 32.64 17.27
C LEU A 403 -43.82 33.26 17.25
N GLY A 404 -44.58 33.11 16.15
CA GLY A 404 -45.88 33.73 15.98
C GLY A 404 -46.84 32.89 15.13
N THR A 405 -48.13 32.91 15.47
CA THR A 405 -49.18 32.03 14.91
C THR A 405 -49.85 32.59 13.65
N GLY A 406 -49.12 33.35 12.82
CA GLY A 406 -49.65 33.92 11.58
C GLY A 406 -48.58 34.61 10.74
N PRO A 407 -48.81 34.82 9.43
CA PRO A 407 -47.89 35.54 8.56
C PRO A 407 -47.85 37.02 8.96
N ALA A 408 -46.80 37.43 9.68
CA ALA A 408 -46.63 38.81 10.12
C ALA A 408 -46.20 39.72 8.96
N THR A 409 -46.92 40.84 8.78
CA THR A 409 -46.55 41.87 7.80
C THR A 409 -45.28 42.59 8.26
N ILE A 410 -44.19 42.41 7.51
CA ILE A 410 -42.92 43.10 7.79
C ILE A 410 -43.14 44.62 7.58
N PRO A 411 -42.90 45.48 8.58
CA PRO A 411 -42.98 46.93 8.41
C PRO A 411 -41.90 47.42 7.44
N SER A 412 -42.19 48.46 6.66
CA SER A 412 -41.31 48.98 5.60
C SER A 412 -40.16 49.85 6.12
N SER A 413 -39.61 49.55 7.29
CA SER A 413 -38.56 50.31 7.96
C SER A 413 -37.52 49.39 8.61
N ASP A 414 -36.28 49.89 8.72
CA ASP A 414 -35.10 49.07 9.00
C ASP A 414 -35.06 48.56 10.45
N ALA A 415 -35.14 47.24 10.64
CA ALA A 415 -34.93 46.58 11.92
C ALA A 415 -33.91 45.43 11.79
N ALA A 416 -32.78 45.54 12.49
CA ALA A 416 -31.72 44.53 12.48
C ALA A 416 -31.85 43.49 13.62
N LEU A 417 -32.74 43.69 14.58
CA LEU A 417 -33.08 42.69 15.58
C LEU A 417 -34.56 42.86 15.92
N TYR A 418 -35.36 41.84 15.60
CA TYR A 418 -36.78 41.80 15.96
C TYR A 418 -37.07 40.45 16.61
N SER A 419 -37.13 40.47 17.93
CA SER A 419 -37.84 39.46 18.73
C SER A 419 -39.22 40.02 19.06
N ASP A 420 -40.27 39.20 18.96
CA ASP A 420 -41.62 39.63 19.34
C ASP A 420 -41.67 40.04 20.82
N ALA A 421 -41.82 41.35 21.04
CA ALA A 421 -41.77 41.97 22.36
C ALA A 421 -43.02 41.70 23.21
N ALA A 422 -44.01 40.96 22.69
CA ALA A 422 -45.24 40.64 23.40
C ALA A 422 -45.06 39.73 24.64
N SER A 423 -43.90 39.07 24.82
CA SER A 423 -43.72 38.08 25.90
C SER A 423 -42.40 38.11 26.68
N LEU A 424 -41.28 38.60 26.13
CA LEU A 424 -39.96 38.55 26.77
C LEU A 424 -39.36 39.96 26.96
N GLY A 425 -39.65 40.59 28.10
CA GLY A 425 -39.51 42.03 28.37
C GLY A 425 -38.10 42.64 28.47
N TYR A 426 -37.11 42.16 27.71
CA TYR A 426 -35.73 42.69 27.71
C TYR A 426 -35.09 42.83 26.31
N SER A 427 -35.88 42.80 25.24
CA SER A 427 -35.37 42.96 23.87
C SER A 427 -35.01 44.40 23.51
N GLY A 428 -33.90 44.58 22.81
CA GLY A 428 -33.56 45.82 22.10
C GLY A 428 -34.22 45.85 20.71
N ILE A 429 -34.99 46.89 20.43
CA ILE A 429 -35.74 47.10 19.19
C ILE A 429 -35.15 48.32 18.46
N PHE A 430 -34.99 48.23 17.14
CA PHE A 430 -34.72 49.39 16.29
C PHE A 430 -36.01 49.85 15.61
N MET A 431 -36.50 51.06 15.91
CA MET A 431 -37.73 51.62 15.36
C MET A 431 -37.51 53.08 14.96
N ASN A 432 -37.85 53.42 13.72
CA ASN A 432 -37.75 54.77 13.15
C ASN A 432 -36.35 55.42 13.28
N GLY A 433 -35.28 54.60 13.31
CA GLY A 433 -33.89 55.04 13.50
C GLY A 433 -33.42 55.14 14.96
N ASN A 434 -34.31 54.87 15.93
CA ASN A 434 -34.02 54.88 17.36
C ASN A 434 -33.86 53.46 17.92
N MET A 435 -32.98 53.28 18.91
CA MET A 435 -32.82 52.04 19.67
C MET A 435 -33.61 52.10 20.98
N GLY A 436 -34.61 51.24 21.15
CA GLY A 436 -35.40 51.08 22.38
C GLY A 436 -35.08 49.78 23.09
N ILE A 437 -34.51 49.83 24.30
CA ILE A 437 -34.24 48.64 25.12
C ILE A 437 -35.29 48.54 26.22
N GLY A 438 -36.20 47.56 26.10
CA GLY A 438 -37.34 47.42 27.02
C GLY A 438 -38.41 48.52 26.89
N ASP A 439 -38.40 49.26 25.78
CA ASP A 439 -39.42 50.23 25.37
C ASP A 439 -39.75 50.03 23.89
N PHE A 440 -41.04 49.92 23.56
CA PHE A 440 -41.58 49.68 22.22
C PHE A 440 -42.01 50.98 21.49
N THR A 441 -41.75 52.14 22.10
CA THR A 441 -42.07 53.48 21.60
C THR A 441 -40.89 54.46 21.76
N PRO A 442 -39.65 54.09 21.35
CA PRO A 442 -38.45 54.89 21.67
C PRO A 442 -38.49 56.31 21.09
N ALA A 443 -38.61 57.32 21.96
CA ALA A 443 -38.73 58.72 21.56
C ALA A 443 -37.39 59.44 21.31
N ALA A 444 -36.25 58.78 21.56
CA ALA A 444 -34.90 59.31 21.34
C ALA A 444 -33.95 58.24 20.75
N MET A 445 -32.81 58.64 20.16
CA MET A 445 -31.90 57.72 19.44
C MET A 445 -31.44 56.51 20.26
N LEU A 446 -31.31 56.68 21.58
CA LEU A 446 -31.29 55.57 22.53
C LEU A 446 -32.29 55.85 23.66
N THR A 447 -33.32 55.01 23.74
CA THR A 447 -34.25 54.92 24.87
C THR A 447 -33.99 53.62 25.64
N VAL A 448 -33.99 53.68 26.98
CA VAL A 448 -33.97 52.49 27.84
C VAL A 448 -35.06 52.57 28.91
N GLY A 449 -35.83 51.49 29.03
CA GLY A 449 -36.89 51.30 30.01
C GLY A 449 -38.23 51.94 29.64
N SER A 450 -39.31 51.16 29.78
CA SER A 450 -40.70 51.53 29.47
C SER A 450 -41.12 52.89 30.02
N GLY A 451 -41.57 53.78 29.13
CA GLY A 451 -41.93 55.16 29.43
C GLY A 451 -40.78 56.15 29.22
N ASP A 452 -39.82 55.81 28.35
CA ASP A 452 -38.63 56.60 28.06
C ASP A 452 -37.89 57.08 29.32
N LEU A 453 -37.48 56.17 30.21
CA LEU A 453 -36.89 56.54 31.51
C LEU A 453 -35.46 57.08 31.39
N PHE A 454 -34.69 56.55 30.44
CA PHE A 454 -33.37 57.02 30.03
C PHE A 454 -33.40 57.36 28.54
N GLN A 455 -32.88 58.54 28.16
CA GLN A 455 -32.92 59.03 26.77
C GLN A 455 -31.61 59.70 26.36
N VAL A 456 -31.12 59.35 25.16
CA VAL A 456 -30.05 60.05 24.43
C VAL A 456 -30.62 60.60 23.12
N ASN A 457 -30.49 61.91 22.91
CA ASN A 457 -31.03 62.58 21.73
C ASN A 457 -30.16 62.40 20.47
N SER A 458 -30.63 62.94 19.34
CA SER A 458 -29.95 62.83 18.04
C SER A 458 -28.60 63.57 17.92
N SER A 459 -28.22 64.35 18.93
CA SER A 459 -26.88 64.96 19.04
C SER A 459 -25.94 64.15 19.95
N GLY A 460 -26.37 62.98 20.44
CA GLY A 460 -25.62 62.15 21.39
C GLY A 460 -25.71 62.64 22.85
N ASN A 461 -26.53 63.65 23.14
CA ASN A 461 -26.64 64.20 24.50
C ASN A 461 -27.66 63.40 25.33
N LEU A 462 -27.28 63.08 26.57
CA LEU A 462 -28.17 62.55 27.60
C LEU A 462 -29.26 63.59 27.93
N VAL A 463 -30.52 63.36 27.57
CA VAL A 463 -31.61 64.32 27.87
C VAL A 463 -32.48 63.88 29.04
N LYS A 464 -32.39 62.61 29.47
CA LYS A 464 -33.18 62.09 30.58
C LYS A 464 -32.50 60.91 31.27
N ILE A 465 -32.57 60.86 32.60
CA ILE A 465 -32.13 59.72 33.42
C ILE A 465 -33.15 59.55 34.55
N ASN A 466 -33.62 58.32 34.81
CA ASN A 466 -34.64 58.00 35.82
C ASN A 466 -35.90 58.88 35.70
N ASN A 467 -36.37 59.14 34.47
CA ASN A 467 -37.47 60.05 34.13
C ASN A 467 -37.25 61.54 34.48
N VAL A 468 -36.09 61.92 35.01
CA VAL A 468 -35.71 63.32 35.24
C VAL A 468 -35.06 63.88 33.98
N THR A 469 -35.65 64.93 33.41
CA THR A 469 -35.10 65.65 32.25
C THR A 469 -33.87 66.44 32.67
N TYR A 470 -32.77 66.25 31.94
CA TYR A 470 -31.52 66.99 32.15
C TYR A 470 -31.29 68.02 31.04
N SER A 471 -30.88 69.22 31.45
CA SER A 471 -30.45 70.29 30.54
C SER A 471 -28.97 70.57 30.77
N TRP A 472 -28.15 70.28 29.77
CA TRP A 472 -26.69 70.49 29.81
C TRP A 472 -26.35 71.93 29.43
N PRO A 473 -25.25 72.51 29.95
CA PRO A 473 -24.76 73.80 29.48
C PRO A 473 -24.49 73.77 27.98
N ALA A 474 -24.84 74.86 27.29
CA ALA A 474 -24.61 75.01 25.84
C ALA A 474 -23.13 75.14 25.44
N ALA A 475 -22.22 75.20 26.42
CA ALA A 475 -20.77 75.27 26.24
C ALA A 475 -20.07 74.33 27.22
N GLN A 476 -18.90 73.84 26.82
CA GLN A 476 -17.99 73.10 27.71
C GLN A 476 -17.51 74.02 28.85
N GLY A 477 -17.25 73.44 30.02
CA GLY A 477 -16.73 74.16 31.17
C GLY A 477 -15.33 74.70 30.90
N ALA A 478 -14.95 75.78 31.57
CA ALA A 478 -13.55 76.19 31.62
C ALA A 478 -12.74 75.11 32.37
N ALA A 479 -11.44 75.01 32.09
CA ALA A 479 -10.54 74.12 32.85
C ALA A 479 -10.63 74.44 34.35
N GLY A 480 -10.76 73.42 35.19
CA GLY A 480 -11.02 73.59 36.63
C GLY A 480 -12.49 73.89 36.97
N GLN A 481 -13.45 73.40 36.16
CA GLN A 481 -14.88 73.44 36.48
C GLN A 481 -15.49 72.03 36.50
N VAL A 482 -16.41 71.81 37.44
CA VAL A 482 -17.21 70.59 37.59
C VAL A 482 -18.68 70.87 37.28
N LEU A 483 -19.38 69.85 36.80
CA LEU A 483 -20.79 69.97 36.42
C LEU A 483 -21.69 69.69 37.62
N GLN A 484 -22.45 70.69 38.06
CA GLN A 484 -23.36 70.60 39.21
C GLN A 484 -24.83 70.55 38.78
N ASN A 485 -25.61 69.68 39.41
CA ASN A 485 -27.07 69.60 39.24
C ASN A 485 -27.78 70.49 40.27
N ASN A 486 -28.69 71.36 39.83
CA ASN A 486 -29.48 72.23 40.70
C ASN A 486 -30.63 71.51 41.47
N GLY A 487 -30.73 70.19 41.37
CA GLY A 487 -31.79 69.38 41.98
C GLY A 487 -33.09 69.32 41.17
N SER A 488 -33.19 70.08 40.08
CA SER A 488 -34.30 70.07 39.12
C SER A 488 -33.86 69.69 37.70
N GLY A 489 -32.64 69.12 37.55
CA GLY A 489 -32.12 68.62 36.28
C GLY A 489 -31.40 69.66 35.41
N THR A 490 -31.32 70.92 35.81
CA THR A 490 -30.41 71.87 35.14
C THR A 490 -28.99 71.61 35.62
N LEU A 491 -28.10 71.31 34.68
CA LEU A 491 -26.67 71.12 34.91
C LEU A 491 -25.96 72.45 34.62
N THR A 492 -25.04 72.85 35.49
CA THR A 492 -24.28 74.09 35.37
C THR A 492 -22.82 73.87 35.74
N TRP A 493 -21.90 74.43 34.97
CA TRP A 493 -20.48 74.45 35.33
C TRP A 493 -20.26 75.39 36.51
N ALA A 494 -19.69 74.86 37.59
CA ALA A 494 -19.19 75.60 38.74
C ALA A 494 -17.69 75.39 38.85
N ALA A 495 -16.97 76.27 39.55
CA ALA A 495 -15.56 76.05 39.85
C ALA A 495 -15.37 74.73 40.63
N ASP A 496 -14.32 73.99 40.29
CA ASP A 496 -13.90 72.81 41.03
C ASP A 496 -13.49 73.20 42.45
N GLY A 497 -14.23 72.70 43.44
CA GLY A 497 -14.29 73.27 44.77
C GLY A 497 -13.54 72.46 45.81
N ALA A 498 -12.39 72.98 46.24
CA ALA A 498 -11.71 72.67 47.51
C ALA A 498 -11.33 71.19 47.80
N GLY A 499 -10.11 70.81 47.41
CA GLY A 499 -9.40 69.64 47.92
C GLY A 499 -8.00 69.99 48.45
N VAL A 500 -7.66 69.49 49.65
CA VAL A 500 -6.35 69.52 50.36
C VAL A 500 -5.63 70.89 50.47
N THR A 501 -5.52 71.44 51.68
CA THR A 501 -4.94 72.79 51.92
C THR A 501 -3.44 72.85 52.26
N SER A 502 -2.78 71.75 52.64
CA SER A 502 -1.31 71.69 52.74
C SER A 502 -0.77 70.26 52.92
N VAL A 503 0.36 69.94 52.26
CA VAL A 503 1.20 68.78 52.59
C VAL A 503 2.62 69.29 52.86
N THR A 504 3.16 69.05 54.06
CA THR A 504 4.52 69.47 54.42
C THR A 504 5.48 68.31 54.17
N ALA A 505 6.28 68.42 53.12
CA ALA A 505 7.38 67.49 52.85
C ALA A 505 8.71 68.07 53.41
N SER A 506 9.61 67.20 53.87
CA SER A 506 10.93 67.60 54.39
C SER A 506 12.03 66.66 53.88
N ASN A 507 13.28 67.13 53.91
CA ASN A 507 14.47 66.42 53.42
C ASN A 507 14.45 66.09 51.90
N GLY A 508 14.40 67.12 51.04
CA GLY A 508 14.58 67.00 49.58
C GLY A 508 13.36 66.58 48.75
N LEU A 509 12.25 66.23 49.42
CA LEU A 509 10.94 66.00 48.79
C LEU A 509 10.26 67.32 48.43
N THR A 510 9.73 67.42 47.20
CA THR A 510 8.93 68.57 46.74
C THR A 510 7.49 68.16 46.48
N SER A 511 6.52 68.90 47.04
CA SER A 511 5.11 68.76 46.68
C SER A 511 4.75 69.74 45.57
N SER A 512 4.01 69.28 44.55
CA SER A 512 3.53 70.16 43.48
C SER A 512 2.40 71.09 43.93
N GLY A 513 1.65 70.72 44.98
CA GLY A 513 0.47 71.43 45.46
C GLY A 513 -0.76 71.29 44.55
N GLY A 514 -1.93 71.66 45.05
CA GLY A 514 -3.21 71.56 44.34
C GLY A 514 -4.12 70.45 44.86
N ALA A 515 -5.25 70.22 44.16
CA ALA A 515 -6.30 69.30 44.60
C ALA A 515 -5.88 67.81 44.63
N THR A 516 -4.86 67.45 43.85
CA THR A 516 -4.18 66.15 43.86
C THR A 516 -2.67 66.39 43.86
N PRO A 517 -2.04 66.63 45.02
CA PRO A 517 -0.64 67.01 45.08
C PRO A 517 0.27 65.79 44.90
N ASP A 518 1.01 65.77 43.79
CA ASP A 518 2.10 64.83 43.60
C ASP A 518 3.28 65.18 44.53
N ILE A 519 3.94 64.15 45.05
CA ILE A 519 5.18 64.27 45.81
C ILE A 519 6.32 63.73 44.94
N THR A 520 7.19 64.63 44.49
CA THR A 520 8.34 64.29 43.65
C THR A 520 9.65 64.37 44.45
N LEU A 521 10.56 63.46 44.11
CA LEU A 521 11.95 63.44 44.57
C LEU A 521 12.79 64.25 43.58
N GLY A 522 13.54 65.24 44.05
CA GLY A 522 14.36 66.08 43.15
C GLY A 522 14.80 67.45 43.70
N GLY A 523 14.49 67.79 44.96
CA GLY A 523 15.07 68.95 45.62
C GLY A 523 16.49 68.68 46.13
N ALA A 524 17.26 69.74 46.37
CA ALA A 524 18.58 69.61 47.00
C ALA A 524 18.46 69.01 48.41
N LEU A 525 19.18 67.91 48.66
CA LEU A 525 19.11 67.13 49.90
C LEU A 525 19.93 67.80 51.02
N GLY A 526 19.30 68.06 52.16
CA GLY A 526 19.96 68.66 53.34
C GLY A 526 20.57 67.65 54.32
N ALA A 527 20.16 66.39 54.23
CA ALA A 527 20.71 65.24 54.93
C ALA A 527 20.44 63.96 54.12
N ALA A 528 21.03 62.83 54.52
CA ALA A 528 20.73 61.53 53.91
C ALA A 528 19.22 61.21 54.04
N THR A 529 18.62 60.71 52.96
CA THR A 529 17.20 60.34 52.91
C THR A 529 17.08 58.88 52.47
N THR A 530 16.51 58.04 53.33
CA THR A 530 16.23 56.62 53.02
C THR A 530 14.73 56.45 52.79
N ILE A 531 14.36 55.84 51.66
CA ILE A 531 12.97 55.47 51.36
C ILE A 531 12.85 53.96 51.59
N THR A 532 12.13 53.57 52.64
CA THR A 532 11.96 52.15 52.99
C THR A 532 10.56 51.69 52.61
N HIS A 533 10.41 50.94 51.53
CA HIS A 533 9.22 50.11 51.32
C HIS A 533 9.30 48.90 52.26
N GLY A 534 8.50 48.93 53.34
CA GLY A 534 8.55 47.96 54.42
C GLY A 534 8.46 46.50 53.93
N GLY A 535 9.45 45.69 54.33
CA GLY A 535 9.54 44.26 54.02
C GLY A 535 10.58 43.89 52.97
N ASN A 536 10.74 44.68 51.90
CA ASN A 536 11.43 44.23 50.67
C ASN A 536 12.64 45.07 50.23
N ASN A 537 13.14 45.97 51.08
CA ASN A 537 14.47 46.60 51.01
C ASN A 537 14.96 47.19 49.67
N MET A 538 14.08 47.57 48.74
CA MET A 538 14.48 48.25 47.49
C MET A 538 14.83 49.71 47.72
N VAL A 539 16.04 50.12 47.28
CA VAL A 539 16.53 51.50 47.29
C VAL A 539 16.59 52.01 45.86
N PHE A 540 15.93 53.14 45.58
CA PHE A 540 16.10 53.89 44.33
C PHE A 540 17.14 55.00 44.56
N ASN A 541 18.43 54.70 44.32
CA ASN A 541 19.48 55.71 44.38
C ASN A 541 19.60 56.46 43.05
N LEU A 542 18.92 57.60 42.92
CA LEU A 542 19.17 58.58 41.86
C LEU A 542 20.15 59.63 42.37
N ASP A 543 21.44 59.27 42.41
CA ASP A 543 22.50 60.29 42.48
C ASP A 543 22.72 60.96 41.12
N GLY A 544 23.65 61.92 41.06
CA GLY A 544 23.78 62.86 39.95
C GLY A 544 24.22 62.28 38.60
N LEU A 545 24.39 60.96 38.48
CA LEU A 545 24.80 60.27 37.24
C LEU A 545 23.66 59.45 36.59
N GLY A 546 22.63 59.05 37.35
CA GLY A 546 21.42 58.41 36.80
C GLY A 546 21.48 56.89 36.65
N ASP A 547 22.47 56.22 37.23
CA ASP A 547 22.54 54.75 37.30
C ASP A 547 21.44 54.17 38.21
N PHE A 548 21.07 52.90 38.00
CA PHE A 548 20.17 52.17 38.90
C PHE A 548 20.96 51.13 39.70
N ASP A 549 21.32 51.48 40.94
CA ASP A 549 22.11 50.62 41.85
C ASP A 549 21.29 50.17 43.07
N ILE A 550 21.14 48.85 43.22
CA ILE A 550 20.65 48.18 44.42
C ILE A 550 21.87 47.66 45.19
N GLN A 551 22.16 48.28 46.33
CA GLN A 551 23.28 47.91 47.20
C GLN A 551 22.82 47.04 48.37
N ASP A 552 23.60 46.01 48.71
CA ASP A 552 23.54 45.35 50.01
C ASP A 552 24.77 45.73 50.84
N PHE A 553 24.54 46.19 52.07
CA PHE A 553 25.57 46.67 53.01
C PHE A 553 26.64 47.64 52.43
N GLY A 554 26.29 48.41 51.38
CA GLY A 554 27.20 49.34 50.70
C GLY A 554 28.05 48.74 49.59
N VAL A 555 27.76 47.50 49.17
CA VAL A 555 28.29 46.85 47.97
C VAL A 555 27.15 46.69 46.97
N SER A 556 27.37 47.07 45.71
CA SER A 556 26.36 46.97 44.65
C SER A 556 26.03 45.50 44.34
N ALA A 557 24.79 45.10 44.63
CA ALA A 557 24.28 43.75 44.39
C ALA A 557 23.65 43.63 42.99
N PHE A 558 22.98 44.69 42.52
CA PHE A 558 22.48 44.78 41.15
C PHE A 558 22.63 46.23 40.65
N PHE A 559 23.43 46.42 39.61
CA PHE A 559 23.75 47.70 39.01
C PHE A 559 23.32 47.72 37.54
N VAL A 560 22.66 48.78 37.10
CA VAL A 560 22.45 49.09 35.67
C VAL A 560 23.03 50.45 35.40
N GLY A 561 24.11 50.48 34.61
CA GLY A 561 24.75 51.73 34.21
C GLY A 561 24.00 52.42 33.08
N ASP A 562 24.15 53.75 32.98
CA ASP A 562 23.67 54.59 31.88
C ASP A 562 24.03 54.03 30.47
N ASN A 563 25.17 53.37 30.38
CA ASN A 563 25.71 52.69 29.20
C ASN A 563 25.01 51.37 28.83
N GLY A 564 23.97 50.97 29.56
CA GLY A 564 23.17 49.77 29.32
C GLY A 564 23.84 48.46 29.73
N ARG A 565 24.92 48.52 30.51
CA ARG A 565 25.56 47.33 31.11
C ARG A 565 24.94 47.01 32.46
N VAL A 566 24.76 45.72 32.71
CA VAL A 566 24.20 45.18 33.96
C VAL A 566 25.31 44.48 34.74
N GLY A 567 25.55 44.94 35.96
CA GLY A 567 26.42 44.27 36.93
C GLY A 567 25.58 43.54 37.98
N ILE A 568 25.95 42.32 38.33
CA ILE A 568 25.43 41.59 39.49
C ILE A 568 26.62 41.32 40.40
N GLY A 569 26.60 41.86 41.62
CA GLY A 569 27.76 41.92 42.52
C GLY A 569 28.89 42.85 42.04
N ASP A 570 28.63 43.71 41.06
CA ASP A 570 29.62 44.59 40.43
C ASP A 570 29.02 45.94 40.04
N ASN A 571 29.73 47.04 40.31
CA ASN A 571 29.35 48.40 39.89
C ASN A 571 30.24 48.98 38.78
N VAL A 572 31.17 48.20 38.24
CA VAL A 572 31.97 48.61 37.07
C VAL A 572 32.00 47.53 35.98
N PRO A 573 30.84 47.05 35.50
CA PRO A 573 30.78 45.99 34.50
C PRO A 573 31.52 46.38 33.22
N PHE A 574 32.48 45.56 32.80
CA PHE A 574 33.26 45.73 31.57
C PHE A 574 32.48 45.28 30.34
N GLN A 575 31.54 44.35 30.51
CA GLN A 575 30.69 43.76 29.46
C GLN A 575 29.20 44.04 29.69
N GLN A 576 28.34 43.66 28.73
CA GLN A 576 26.91 44.00 28.76
C GLN A 576 26.14 43.37 29.94
N MET A 577 26.56 42.19 30.38
CA MET A 577 26.14 41.58 31.65
C MET A 577 27.36 40.96 32.32
N GLU A 578 27.74 41.42 33.50
CA GLU A 578 28.84 40.87 34.29
C GLU A 578 28.31 40.41 35.65
N ILE A 579 28.65 39.18 36.05
CA ILE A 579 28.32 38.65 37.37
C ILE A 579 29.63 38.38 38.10
N LYS A 580 29.85 39.08 39.21
CA LYS A 580 30.97 38.86 40.13
C LYS A 580 30.41 38.26 41.41
N GLY A 581 30.86 37.05 41.75
CA GLY A 581 30.61 36.42 43.04
C GLY A 581 31.32 37.15 44.18
N GLY A 582 31.05 36.70 45.40
CA GLY A 582 31.58 37.29 46.62
C GLY A 582 33.11 37.20 46.77
N THR A 583 33.63 37.73 47.88
CA THR A 583 35.08 37.79 48.17
C THR A 583 35.73 36.44 48.51
N THR A 584 34.96 35.35 48.50
CA THR A 584 35.41 33.96 48.68
C THR A 584 35.89 33.38 47.36
N ALA A 585 37.12 32.85 47.33
CA ALA A 585 37.63 32.13 46.16
C ALA A 585 36.82 30.86 45.90
N TRP A 586 36.61 30.53 44.63
CA TRP A 586 35.96 29.29 44.19
C TRP A 586 36.60 28.05 44.84
N THR A 587 35.78 27.22 45.49
CA THR A 587 36.17 25.98 46.15
C THR A 587 35.75 24.76 45.31
N LEU A 588 36.35 23.61 45.61
CA LEU A 588 35.97 22.32 45.01
C LEU A 588 34.89 21.58 45.84
N GLY A 589 34.23 22.27 46.79
CA GLY A 589 33.22 21.69 47.66
C GLY A 589 31.84 21.80 47.01
N GLY A 590 31.20 20.68 46.67
CA GLY A 590 29.89 20.67 46.01
C GLY A 590 28.75 21.26 46.87
N ASP A 591 28.91 21.26 48.19
CA ASP A 591 27.90 21.75 49.14
C ASP A 591 27.96 23.28 49.39
N ASP A 592 29.00 23.97 48.90
CA ASP A 592 29.24 25.41 49.13
C ASP A 592 28.35 26.32 48.23
N VAL A 593 27.02 26.11 48.26
CA VAL A 593 26.05 26.90 47.49
C VAL A 593 26.10 28.40 47.86
N GLY A 594 26.84 29.17 47.07
CA GLY A 594 27.07 30.61 47.29
C GLY A 594 28.44 31.15 46.85
N VAL A 595 29.39 30.29 46.44
CA VAL A 595 30.68 30.73 45.87
C VAL A 595 30.67 30.85 44.33
N ASP A 596 29.63 30.34 43.66
CA ASP A 596 29.52 30.38 42.21
C ASP A 596 29.01 31.73 41.68
N ASN A 597 29.66 32.23 40.62
CA ASN A 597 29.19 33.42 39.89
C ASN A 597 27.87 33.17 39.14
N LEU A 598 27.54 31.92 38.81
CA LEU A 598 26.30 31.54 38.13
C LEU A 598 25.93 30.10 38.48
N TYR A 599 25.06 29.96 39.48
CA TYR A 599 24.42 28.69 39.82
C TYR A 599 23.14 28.52 39.01
N LEU A 600 22.98 27.37 38.34
CA LEU A 600 21.81 27.06 37.52
C LEU A 600 21.20 25.73 38.01
N GLU A 601 20.03 25.82 38.62
CA GLU A 601 19.22 24.67 39.03
C GLU A 601 17.97 24.53 38.15
N ASP A 602 17.46 23.31 37.99
CA ASP A 602 16.12 23.04 37.49
C ASP A 602 15.37 22.21 38.54
N LEU A 603 14.46 22.87 39.26
CA LEU A 603 13.65 22.27 40.32
C LEU A 603 12.37 21.60 39.78
N SER A 604 12.19 21.49 38.46
CA SER A 604 10.95 21.00 37.83
C SER A 604 10.95 19.51 37.49
N GLY A 605 12.10 18.83 37.56
CA GLY A 605 12.24 17.38 37.41
C GLY A 605 12.11 16.61 38.72
N ALA A 606 11.72 15.34 38.64
CA ALA A 606 11.97 14.36 39.70
C ALA A 606 13.30 13.65 39.42
N ASP A 607 14.01 13.20 40.46
CA ASP A 607 15.29 12.52 40.33
C ASP A 607 15.15 11.20 39.53
N VAL A 608 15.57 11.22 38.27
CA VAL A 608 15.44 10.10 37.34
C VAL A 608 16.68 9.97 36.46
N ASP A 609 17.01 8.72 36.12
CA ASP A 609 18.03 8.41 35.13
C ASP A 609 17.74 9.12 33.79
N GLY A 610 18.68 9.93 33.31
CA GLY A 610 18.52 10.81 32.15
C GLY A 610 17.90 12.18 32.43
N GLY A 611 17.62 12.53 33.69
CA GLY A 611 17.12 13.85 34.08
C GLY A 611 18.11 14.97 33.77
N VAL A 612 17.66 16.02 33.08
CA VAL A 612 18.49 17.17 32.67
C VAL A 612 18.28 18.33 33.65
N GLY A 613 19.35 18.77 34.30
CA GLY A 613 19.34 19.87 35.26
C GLY A 613 19.47 21.25 34.61
N GLY A 614 19.90 22.23 35.42
CA GLY A 614 20.12 23.61 34.96
C GLY A 614 21.03 23.69 33.72
N SER A 615 20.66 24.58 32.78
CA SER A 615 21.27 24.61 31.45
C SER A 615 21.58 26.01 30.94
N ILE A 616 22.73 26.14 30.27
CA ILE A 616 23.06 27.30 29.45
C ILE A 616 22.62 27.00 28.03
N SER A 617 21.70 27.81 27.50
CA SER A 617 21.07 27.58 26.19
C SER A 617 21.44 28.67 25.19
N PHE A 618 21.78 28.26 23.97
CA PHE A 618 22.17 29.12 22.86
C PHE A 618 21.14 29.00 21.72
N SER A 619 20.68 30.14 21.20
CA SER A 619 19.80 30.21 20.04
C SER A 619 20.60 30.32 18.72
N GLY A 620 19.97 29.93 17.62
CA GLY A 620 20.49 30.22 16.28
C GLY A 620 20.40 31.72 15.95
N PRO A 621 21.28 32.26 15.08
CA PRO A 621 21.23 33.66 14.66
C PRO A 621 19.87 34.05 14.09
N GLY A 622 19.33 35.20 14.53
CA GLY A 622 18.10 35.80 13.99
C GLY A 622 16.78 35.34 14.65
N ASN A 623 16.81 34.45 15.63
CA ASN A 623 15.60 33.85 16.19
C ASN A 623 14.95 34.65 17.36
N GLY A 624 14.81 35.98 17.19
CA GLY A 624 14.31 36.91 18.22
C GLY A 624 12.78 37.06 18.31
N GLY A 625 12.01 36.14 17.73
CA GLY A 625 10.54 36.16 17.72
C GLY A 625 9.92 35.11 18.66
N ALA A 626 8.59 35.12 18.77
CA ALA A 626 7.84 34.07 19.47
C ALA A 626 8.12 32.70 18.82
N GLY A 627 8.92 31.87 19.50
CA GLY A 627 9.59 30.74 18.88
C GLY A 627 11.13 30.76 18.98
N ALA A 628 11.70 31.64 19.81
CA ALA A 628 13.10 31.59 20.24
C ALA A 628 13.44 30.20 20.83
N ARG A 629 14.11 29.38 20.01
CA ARG A 629 14.44 27.97 20.30
C ARG A 629 15.89 27.80 20.70
N ARG A 630 16.13 26.87 21.62
CA ARG A 630 17.45 26.30 21.93
C ARG A 630 17.95 25.53 20.70
N HIS A 631 19.15 25.83 20.22
CA HIS A 631 19.80 25.16 19.08
C HIS A 631 21.08 24.43 19.50
N ALA A 632 21.77 24.97 20.52
CA ALA A 632 22.78 24.27 21.30
C ALA A 632 22.55 24.56 22.79
N ALA A 633 22.90 23.61 23.66
CA ALA A 633 22.79 23.79 25.11
C ALA A 633 23.87 22.98 25.83
N ILE A 634 24.23 23.43 27.03
CA ILE A 634 25.12 22.74 27.95
C ILE A 634 24.33 22.56 29.25
N ALA A 635 24.23 21.35 29.76
CA ALA A 635 23.46 21.05 30.97
C ALA A 635 24.10 19.92 31.79
N GLY A 636 23.86 19.92 33.10
CA GLY A 636 24.06 18.72 33.92
C GLY A 636 23.02 17.65 33.57
N VAL A 637 23.40 16.38 33.59
CA VAL A 637 22.49 15.26 33.34
C VAL A 637 22.78 14.12 34.31
N GLN A 638 21.77 13.73 35.08
CA GLN A 638 21.83 12.61 36.00
C GLN A 638 21.98 11.29 35.24
N GLU A 639 22.94 10.44 35.64
CA GLU A 639 23.35 9.23 34.90
C GLU A 639 22.93 7.91 35.56
N THR A 640 22.38 7.99 36.77
CA THR A 640 21.88 6.85 37.55
C THR A 640 20.76 7.32 38.49
N ALA A 641 20.16 6.42 39.26
CA ALA A 641 19.22 6.80 40.32
C ALA A 641 19.87 7.55 41.52
N GLU A 642 21.20 7.62 41.60
CA GLU A 642 21.91 8.43 42.60
C GLU A 642 21.96 9.90 42.16
N THR A 643 21.62 10.83 43.04
CA THR A 643 21.48 12.26 42.70
C THR A 643 22.82 12.94 42.48
N ASP A 644 23.88 12.44 43.12
CA ASP A 644 25.22 13.01 43.03
C ASP A 644 25.96 12.60 41.74
N PHE A 645 25.41 11.62 40.99
CA PHE A 645 26.02 11.09 39.77
C PHE A 645 25.51 11.85 38.53
N VAL A 646 25.97 13.09 38.42
CA VAL A 646 25.64 14.02 37.33
C VAL A 646 26.83 14.18 36.39
N GLY A 647 26.64 13.87 35.11
CA GLY A 647 27.57 14.21 34.03
C GLY A 647 27.27 15.57 33.42
N LEU A 648 28.19 16.11 32.62
CA LEU A 648 27.99 17.33 31.83
C LEU A 648 27.75 16.99 30.37
N ALA A 649 26.59 17.34 29.83
CA ALA A 649 26.22 17.05 28.45
C ALA A 649 26.08 18.29 27.57
N PHE A 650 26.49 18.15 26.31
CA PHE A 650 26.39 19.13 25.25
C PHE A 650 25.34 18.64 24.25
N TYR A 651 24.25 19.38 24.19
CA TYR A 651 23.13 19.13 23.30
C TYR A 651 23.25 20.00 22.05
N THR A 652 23.00 19.41 20.88
CA THR A 652 22.87 20.15 19.62
C THR A 652 21.67 19.66 18.86
N HIS A 653 21.02 20.58 18.14
CA HIS A 653 20.01 20.21 17.16
C HIS A 653 20.73 19.65 15.92
N ASN A 654 20.56 18.35 15.64
CA ASN A 654 21.26 17.68 14.54
C ASN A 654 20.36 17.35 13.33
N ASP A 655 19.06 17.58 13.43
CA ASP A 655 18.13 17.47 12.31
C ASP A 655 17.88 18.84 11.62
N GLY A 656 17.36 18.79 10.40
CA GLY A 656 17.08 19.97 9.55
C GLY A 656 15.66 20.56 9.68
N THR A 657 14.85 20.04 10.60
CA THR A 657 13.43 20.35 10.81
C THR A 657 13.18 20.78 12.25
N SER A 658 13.29 22.09 12.48
CA SER A 658 13.32 22.87 13.76
C SER A 658 12.41 22.53 14.97
N PHE A 659 11.77 21.36 15.06
CA PHE A 659 10.74 21.00 16.04
C PHE A 659 11.03 19.74 16.88
N ASN A 660 12.08 18.96 16.59
CA ASN A 660 12.40 17.79 17.42
C ASN A 660 13.26 18.19 18.64
N ASP A 661 13.39 17.26 19.58
CA ASP A 661 14.24 17.44 20.75
C ASP A 661 15.72 17.52 20.37
N MET A 662 16.48 18.31 21.13
CA MET A 662 17.92 18.44 20.91
C MET A 662 18.62 17.13 21.26
N GLN A 663 19.45 16.61 20.35
CA GLN A 663 20.18 15.39 20.63
C GLN A 663 21.41 15.68 21.48
N GLU A 664 21.65 14.81 22.46
CA GLU A 664 22.94 14.76 23.13
C GLU A 664 24.04 14.36 22.13
N SER A 665 25.06 15.21 22.01
CA SER A 665 26.15 15.02 21.04
C SER A 665 27.49 14.74 21.71
N VAL A 666 27.74 15.28 22.91
CA VAL A 666 28.93 15.02 23.72
C VAL A 666 28.53 14.96 25.19
N ARG A 667 29.14 14.06 25.97
CA ARG A 667 28.96 13.92 27.42
C ARG A 667 30.30 13.75 28.09
N ILE A 668 30.49 14.41 29.24
CA ILE A 668 31.51 14.03 30.22
C ILE A 668 30.74 13.36 31.36
N SER A 669 30.96 12.07 31.56
CA SER A 669 30.28 11.28 32.59
C SER A 669 30.70 11.71 34.00
N HIS A 670 29.89 11.40 35.01
CA HIS A 670 30.17 11.68 36.42
C HIS A 670 31.51 11.05 36.89
N ASP A 671 32.01 10.02 36.19
CA ASP A 671 33.32 9.39 36.44
C ASP A 671 34.46 9.93 35.55
N GLY A 672 34.20 10.99 34.78
CA GLY A 672 35.17 11.71 33.95
C GLY A 672 35.37 11.18 32.54
N LYS A 673 34.62 10.16 32.10
CA LYS A 673 34.71 9.63 30.72
C LYS A 673 34.05 10.54 29.68
N LEU A 674 34.72 10.77 28.54
CA LEU A 674 34.19 11.56 27.42
C LEU A 674 33.45 10.67 26.41
N GLY A 675 32.13 10.78 26.34
CA GLY A 675 31.29 10.24 25.26
C GLY A 675 31.10 11.25 24.12
N ILE A 676 31.17 10.79 22.87
CA ILE A 676 30.76 11.54 21.68
C ILE A 676 29.77 10.68 20.90
N GLY A 677 28.58 11.21 20.61
CA GLY A 677 27.49 10.46 19.97
C GLY A 677 26.96 9.28 20.81
N THR A 678 27.21 9.27 22.12
CA THR A 678 26.68 8.28 23.06
C THR A 678 26.45 8.89 24.44
N THR A 679 25.35 8.48 25.08
CA THR A 679 24.93 8.94 26.42
C THR A 679 25.51 8.09 27.55
N GLY A 680 26.23 7.01 27.24
CA GLY A 680 26.80 6.08 28.21
C GLY A 680 28.20 5.61 27.80
N PRO A 681 29.24 6.45 28.01
CA PRO A 681 30.61 6.12 27.62
C PRO A 681 31.19 4.99 28.47
N LEU A 682 31.66 3.92 27.82
CA LEU A 682 32.17 2.74 28.52
C LEU A 682 33.67 2.84 28.87
N GLY A 683 34.39 3.80 28.29
CA GLY A 683 35.81 4.09 28.57
C GLY A 683 36.11 5.58 28.49
N ASN A 684 37.33 5.98 28.87
CA ASN A 684 37.74 7.40 29.01
C ASN A 684 37.46 8.28 27.78
N LEU A 685 37.44 7.68 26.59
CA LEU A 685 36.90 8.27 25.37
C LEU A 685 36.10 7.19 24.61
N ASP A 686 34.80 7.41 24.43
CA ASP A 686 33.89 6.54 23.69
C ASP A 686 33.21 7.34 22.57
N VAL A 687 33.66 7.13 21.33
CA VAL A 687 33.15 7.85 20.15
C VAL A 687 32.29 6.91 19.33
N ARG A 688 30.97 7.15 19.33
CA ARG A 688 29.99 6.43 18.55
C ARG A 688 29.34 7.37 17.54
N GLY A 689 28.74 6.81 16.51
CA GLY A 689 27.95 7.58 15.56
C GLY A 689 27.32 6.71 14.48
N THR A 690 26.36 7.31 13.79
CA THR A 690 25.54 6.68 12.76
C THR A 690 26.28 6.68 11.42
N ALA A 691 26.72 5.49 10.98
CA ALA A 691 27.26 5.15 9.65
C ALA A 691 28.32 6.11 9.04
N ASN A 692 29.56 5.62 8.88
CA ASN A 692 30.75 6.33 8.35
C ASN A 692 31.46 7.29 9.33
N THR A 693 31.54 6.93 10.61
CA THR A 693 32.37 7.62 11.61
C THR A 693 33.87 7.45 11.33
N LYS A 694 34.49 8.45 10.71
CA LYS A 694 35.95 8.66 10.84
C LYS A 694 36.26 9.18 12.24
N VAL A 695 36.59 8.26 13.15
CA VAL A 695 36.88 8.58 14.56
C VAL A 695 38.14 9.47 14.73
N LEU A 696 39.07 9.44 13.77
CA LEU A 696 40.24 10.33 13.76
C LEU A 696 40.68 10.65 12.32
N GLN A 697 40.89 11.93 11.99
CA GLN A 697 41.41 12.36 10.68
C GLN A 697 42.46 13.48 10.84
N THR A 698 43.72 13.16 10.56
CA THR A 698 44.82 14.13 10.48
C THR A 698 44.74 14.90 9.15
N GLN A 699 44.52 16.22 9.20
CA GLN A 699 44.38 17.06 7.99
C GLN A 699 45.70 17.48 7.33
N THR A 700 46.83 16.86 7.68
CA THR A 700 48.14 17.12 7.06
C THR A 700 48.79 15.81 6.61
N ASN A 701 49.36 15.80 5.40
CA ASN A 701 49.94 14.62 4.74
C ASN A 701 51.28 14.14 5.36
N THR A 702 51.55 14.46 6.63
CA THR A 702 52.81 14.16 7.35
C THR A 702 52.61 13.90 8.85
N GLY A 703 51.38 13.82 9.36
CA GLY A 703 51.12 13.60 10.79
C GLY A 703 51.06 12.12 11.19
N GLU A 704 52.12 11.60 11.83
CA GLU A 704 52.05 10.32 12.55
C GLU A 704 51.12 10.42 13.78
N VAL A 705 50.25 9.42 13.96
CA VAL A 705 49.41 9.28 15.15
C VAL A 705 50.09 8.33 16.13
N PHE A 706 50.72 8.87 17.17
CA PHE A 706 51.33 8.07 18.24
C PHE A 706 50.28 7.61 19.27
N PHE A 707 49.88 6.34 19.18
CA PHE A 707 49.14 5.67 20.26
C PHE A 707 50.10 5.25 21.37
N ALA A 708 50.33 6.11 22.35
CA ALA A 708 51.15 5.81 23.53
C ALA A 708 50.36 4.92 24.52
N GLY A 709 50.51 3.60 24.39
CA GLY A 709 49.90 2.63 25.30
C GLY A 709 50.59 2.59 26.66
N GLY A 710 49.96 3.16 27.69
CA GLY A 710 50.31 2.86 29.08
C GLY A 710 49.97 1.40 29.41
N ASN A 711 50.96 0.61 29.82
CA ASN A 711 50.83 -0.79 30.24
C ASN A 711 50.19 -1.77 29.20
N GLY A 712 50.91 -2.05 28.11
CA GLY A 712 50.91 -3.40 27.52
C GLY A 712 49.75 -3.81 26.61
N GLY A 713 48.88 -2.90 26.18
CA GLY A 713 47.84 -3.18 25.18
C GLY A 713 48.36 -3.19 23.74
N ALA A 714 48.14 -4.28 23.00
CA ALA A 714 48.47 -4.37 21.57
C ALA A 714 47.41 -3.69 20.70
N VAL A 715 47.82 -2.78 19.81
CA VAL A 715 46.92 -2.10 18.86
C VAL A 715 46.65 -3.00 17.65
N LEU A 716 45.44 -3.55 17.56
CA LEU A 716 45.03 -4.42 16.46
C LEU A 716 44.47 -3.60 15.28
N MET A 717 45.33 -3.13 14.37
CA MET A 717 44.90 -2.41 13.17
C MET A 717 44.38 -3.38 12.08
N GLY A 718 43.09 -3.68 12.10
CA GLY A 718 42.42 -4.52 11.10
C GLY A 718 42.24 -3.85 9.74
N GLY A 719 43.30 -3.80 8.93
CA GLY A 719 43.26 -3.31 7.55
C GLY A 719 43.02 -4.42 6.53
N TRP A 720 41.81 -4.54 5.99
CA TRP A 720 41.54 -5.40 4.82
C TRP A 720 41.93 -4.64 3.54
N SER A 721 43.14 -4.87 3.03
CA SER A 721 43.52 -4.49 1.66
C SER A 721 43.38 -5.69 0.72
N ALA A 722 42.53 -5.58 -0.30
CA ALA A 722 42.43 -6.59 -1.35
C ALA A 722 43.64 -6.51 -2.30
N GLY A 723 44.26 -7.66 -2.61
CA GLY A 723 45.28 -7.79 -3.65
C GLY A 723 46.72 -7.93 -3.16
N ASP A 724 47.06 -9.10 -2.59
CA ASP A 724 47.95 -10.05 -3.29
C ASP A 724 47.94 -11.44 -2.62
N ASN A 725 48.13 -12.49 -3.42
CA ASN A 725 47.84 -13.87 -3.02
C ASN A 725 49.05 -14.60 -2.41
N GLY A 726 48.89 -15.21 -1.23
CA GLY A 726 49.83 -16.24 -0.75
C GLY A 726 49.71 -16.67 0.72
N GLY A 727 48.96 -17.74 1.01
CA GLY A 727 49.00 -18.45 2.31
C GLY A 727 48.05 -17.90 3.38
N GLN A 728 46.75 -18.10 3.24
CA GLN A 728 46.00 -19.20 3.90
C GLN A 728 46.00 -19.17 5.45
N CYS A 729 44.80 -18.95 5.99
CA CYS A 729 44.42 -19.50 7.30
C CYS A 729 44.65 -21.01 7.31
N GLY A 730 45.54 -21.49 8.19
CA GLY A 730 45.55 -22.89 8.61
C GLY A 730 44.45 -23.13 9.65
N LYS A 731 43.54 -24.07 9.36
CA LYS A 731 42.80 -24.81 10.40
C LYS A 731 43.44 -26.20 10.55
N ASN A 732 43.27 -26.79 11.75
CA ASN A 732 43.68 -28.15 12.14
C ASN A 732 45.21 -28.34 12.26
N GLU A 733 45.82 -29.22 13.06
CA GLU A 733 45.42 -30.22 14.09
C GLU A 733 46.72 -30.71 14.81
N ASN A 734 46.81 -31.41 15.95
CA ASN A 734 45.95 -31.85 17.08
C ASN A 734 46.94 -32.08 18.30
N PRO A 735 46.79 -32.91 19.37
CA PRO A 735 45.69 -33.77 19.83
C PRO A 735 45.16 -33.48 21.26
N HIS A 736 43.83 -33.30 21.40
CA HIS A 736 42.95 -34.12 22.26
C HIS A 736 41.52 -33.57 22.33
#